data_AF-A0A816DKE2-F1
#
_entry.id   AF-A0A816DKE2-F1
#
_cell.length_a   1.000
_cell.length_b   1.000
_cell.length_c   1.000
_cell.angle_alpha   90.00
_cell.angle_beta   90.00
_cell.angle_gamma   90.00
#
_symmetry.space_group_name_H-M   'P 1'
#
loop_
_entity.id
_entity.type
_entity.pdbx_description
1 polymer ?
#
loop_
_entity_poly.entity_id
_entity_poly.type
_entity_poly.pdbx_seq_one_letter_code
_entity_poly.pdbx_strand_id
1 'polypeptide(L)'
;MSSQRQHCSVFRLHQFFSSSENSNAGRIKISQENLTFLSSSDTTVDDRYVNDIWNTSLKAAIQEIQKKNNSGLSFEELYRNAYTMVLHKHGEKLYTGTREVVIEHLVHKVKEDVKDSLNNNFLVTLNAAWNDHRTAMIMIRDILMYMDRVYVSGQKLEPVYNLGVILFRDNVVRSPAIRDHLRQTLLDMVAKERRGEIIEKSAVKNACQMLMNLGIDSRSVYADDFETPFLLQSAEFYRLESQKLLEENSASVYIHKVAARISEEAERAVHYLDKSTEERIIRVLEDELITKHLKRIVEMENSGVYSMLKFNKCEDLATMYKLFERVPNGHLTIADCMSGYLREQGRALVAENADEGKNAISYVQSLLDLKDTFDYFLKNAFNEDKAFKKRINSDFEYFINLNQRSPEYLSLFIDDKLKKGGKEVNRISGHSDQMNLSTVLFSLKQLGDQEVEIVLDKAMMLFRYLEEKDVFERYYKQHLAKRLLLNKSASDDAEKNMISRLKTECGCQFTCKLEGMFKDITLSNSTADDFRSHVNQKRLNLNGIDLFVRVLTTGFWPTQSNTNQCNLPAVVREAYQCFHRFYLNKHSGRQLTLQPSLGSADLISIFYGKPKEDDADGEFRPTTTTATVIKERKHTLQVSTYQMVILMLFNTKDSWTFEEMHHETDISEKDLQRALLPLSMGKPTQRIFLKEPKTKDIQANDRFIVNDSFTSKLYRVKINPLTAKTESDPERQETRNKVEDD
;
A
#
# COMPACT_ATOMS: atom_id res chain seq x y z
N MET A 1 -49.90 -37.48 32.09
CA MET A 1 -49.40 -37.76 33.45
C MET A 1 -48.93 -39.21 33.68
N SER A 2 -49.08 -40.13 32.71
CA SER A 2 -48.58 -41.52 32.81
C SER A 2 -47.12 -41.70 32.36
N SER A 3 -46.58 -40.76 31.56
CA SER A 3 -45.20 -40.79 31.06
C SER A 3 -44.13 -40.33 32.07
N GLN A 4 -44.53 -39.61 33.13
CA GLN A 4 -43.60 -39.13 34.17
C GLN A 4 -43.30 -40.18 35.25
N ARG A 5 -44.17 -41.19 35.43
CA ARG A 5 -43.92 -42.30 36.37
C ARG A 5 -42.92 -43.33 35.84
N GLN A 6 -42.86 -43.52 34.50
CA GLN A 6 -41.89 -44.43 33.86
C GLN A 6 -40.45 -43.89 33.86
N HIS A 7 -40.27 -42.57 33.73
CA HIS A 7 -38.95 -41.96 33.88
C HIS A 7 -38.41 -42.10 35.32
N CYS A 8 -39.28 -42.12 36.34
CA CYS A 8 -38.88 -42.26 37.75
C CYS A 8 -38.39 -43.67 38.13
N SER A 9 -38.91 -44.74 37.51
CA SER A 9 -38.46 -46.12 37.77
C SER A 9 -37.12 -46.43 37.08
N VAL A 10 -36.89 -45.88 35.88
CA VAL A 10 -35.59 -45.97 35.18
C VAL A 10 -34.52 -45.10 35.87
N PHE A 11 -34.89 -43.92 36.38
CA PHE A 11 -33.98 -43.09 37.20
C PHE A 11 -33.55 -43.77 38.49
N ARG A 12 -34.42 -44.56 39.13
CA ARG A 12 -34.07 -45.30 40.36
C ARG A 12 -33.06 -46.41 40.11
N LEU A 13 -33.12 -47.10 38.96
CA LEU A 13 -32.10 -48.07 38.55
C LEU A 13 -30.78 -47.38 38.19
N HIS A 14 -30.83 -46.24 37.48
CA HIS A 14 -29.63 -45.47 37.13
C HIS A 14 -28.93 -44.84 38.35
N GLN A 15 -29.68 -44.39 39.37
CA GLN A 15 -29.12 -43.94 40.66
C GLN A 15 -28.54 -45.09 41.50
N PHE A 16 -29.13 -46.28 41.44
CA PHE A 16 -28.62 -47.46 42.14
C PHE A 16 -27.25 -47.91 41.58
N PHE A 17 -27.04 -47.76 40.26
CA PHE A 17 -25.78 -48.11 39.60
C PHE A 17 -24.76 -46.95 39.55
N SER A 18 -25.16 -45.68 39.40
CA SER A 18 -24.22 -44.54 39.47
C SER A 18 -23.64 -44.30 40.87
N SER A 19 -24.30 -44.75 41.94
CA SER A 19 -23.75 -44.67 43.30
C SER A 19 -22.59 -45.66 43.54
N SER A 20 -22.34 -46.60 42.61
CA SER A 20 -21.25 -47.57 42.67
C SER A 20 -20.00 -47.17 41.87
N GLU A 21 -20.03 -46.07 41.11
CA GLU A 21 -18.91 -45.66 40.25
C GLU A 21 -18.01 -44.58 40.87
N ASN A 22 -18.34 -44.03 42.05
CA ASN A 22 -17.54 -43.02 42.74
C ASN A 22 -17.13 -43.47 44.15
N SER A 23 -16.26 -44.48 44.26
CA SER A 23 -15.32 -44.60 45.38
C SER A 23 -14.24 -45.63 45.08
N ASN A 24 -13.02 -45.14 44.90
CA ASN A 24 -11.83 -45.99 44.95
C ASN A 24 -11.57 -46.38 46.42
N ALA A 25 -11.25 -47.65 46.65
CA ALA A 25 -10.85 -48.26 47.93
C ALA A 25 -11.93 -48.34 49.03
N GLY A 26 -12.73 -49.40 48.97
CA GLY A 26 -13.57 -49.84 50.10
C GLY A 26 -14.21 -51.18 49.85
N ARG A 27 -13.64 -52.25 50.43
CA ARG A 27 -14.25 -53.59 50.50
C ARG A 27 -15.66 -53.47 51.10
N ILE A 28 -16.70 -53.57 50.28
CA ILE A 28 -18.04 -53.91 50.78
C ILE A 28 -18.17 -55.43 50.66
N LYS A 29 -17.92 -56.10 51.77
CA LYS A 29 -18.39 -57.47 52.01
C LYS A 29 -19.91 -57.44 51.97
N ILE A 30 -20.50 -57.93 50.89
CA ILE A 30 -21.85 -58.51 50.99
C ILE A 30 -21.63 -59.85 51.72
N SER A 31 -22.24 -59.98 52.89
CA SER A 31 -22.15 -61.14 53.76
C SER A 31 -22.55 -62.41 53.02
N GLN A 32 -21.64 -63.37 53.02
CA GLN A 32 -21.67 -64.65 52.33
C GLN A 32 -22.55 -65.70 53.06
N GLU A 33 -23.50 -65.29 53.90
CA GLU A 33 -24.12 -66.18 54.90
C GLU A 33 -25.58 -66.57 54.64
N ASN A 34 -26.18 -66.28 53.48
CA ASN A 34 -27.51 -66.82 53.13
C ASN A 34 -27.66 -67.32 51.68
N LEU A 35 -26.55 -67.65 51.00
CA LEU A 35 -26.59 -68.23 49.63
C LEU A 35 -25.92 -69.61 49.51
N THR A 36 -25.49 -70.20 50.62
CA THR A 36 -25.10 -71.62 50.69
C THR A 36 -26.32 -72.50 50.92
N PHE A 37 -27.09 -72.76 49.85
CA PHE A 37 -27.91 -73.95 49.60
C PHE A 37 -28.43 -73.75 48.17
N LEU A 38 -27.66 -74.07 47.14
CA LEU A 38 -27.59 -75.40 46.53
C LEU A 38 -26.28 -75.52 45.72
N SER A 39 -25.24 -76.09 46.31
CA SER A 39 -24.13 -76.68 45.53
C SER A 39 -24.28 -78.20 45.58
N SER A 40 -24.95 -78.77 44.59
CA SER A 40 -24.79 -80.15 44.11
C SER A 40 -25.93 -80.49 43.15
N SER A 41 -25.74 -80.17 41.87
CA SER A 41 -26.14 -81.05 40.76
C SER A 41 -25.62 -80.43 39.47
N ASP A 42 -24.78 -81.18 38.75
CA ASP A 42 -24.67 -81.06 37.30
C ASP A 42 -26.08 -81.23 36.73
N THR A 43 -26.77 -80.12 36.53
CA THR A 43 -28.00 -80.06 35.75
C THR A 43 -27.65 -79.31 34.48
N THR A 44 -27.35 -80.08 33.44
CA THR A 44 -27.56 -79.63 32.07
C THR A 44 -28.98 -79.10 32.00
N VAL A 45 -29.15 -77.77 31.99
CA VAL A 45 -30.47 -77.18 31.77
C VAL A 45 -30.98 -77.74 30.45
N ASP A 46 -32.17 -78.33 30.47
CA ASP A 46 -32.78 -78.94 29.29
C ASP A 46 -32.84 -77.90 28.17
N ASP A 47 -32.33 -78.25 26.99
CA ASP A 47 -32.37 -77.40 25.79
C ASP A 47 -33.81 -76.92 25.48
N ARG A 48 -34.83 -77.68 25.90
CA ARG A 48 -36.24 -77.26 25.82
C ARG A 48 -36.54 -76.04 26.70
N TYR A 49 -36.04 -76.00 27.93
CA TYR A 49 -36.25 -74.87 28.84
C TYR A 49 -35.56 -73.59 28.34
N VAL A 50 -34.36 -73.72 27.77
CA VAL A 50 -33.65 -72.59 27.13
C VAL A 50 -34.37 -72.10 25.88
N ASN A 51 -34.91 -73.02 25.08
CA ASN A 51 -35.75 -72.68 23.92
C ASN A 51 -37.04 -71.97 24.33
N ASP A 52 -37.67 -72.37 25.43
CA ASP A 52 -38.88 -71.74 25.95
C ASP A 52 -38.59 -70.33 26.49
N ILE A 53 -37.47 -70.15 27.21
CA ILE A 53 -37.03 -68.81 27.66
C ILE A 53 -36.79 -67.89 26.45
N TRP A 54 -36.10 -68.37 25.43
CA TRP A 54 -35.83 -67.59 24.22
C TRP A 54 -37.12 -67.24 23.48
N ASN A 55 -37.94 -68.23 23.11
CA ASN A 55 -39.09 -68.03 22.23
C ASN A 55 -40.26 -67.33 22.94
N THR A 56 -40.56 -67.72 24.18
CA THR A 56 -41.78 -67.28 24.89
C THR A 56 -41.55 -66.03 25.72
N SER A 57 -40.31 -65.77 26.15
CA SER A 57 -39.99 -64.60 26.99
C SER A 57 -39.19 -63.55 26.23
N LEU A 58 -37.95 -63.84 25.83
CA LEU A 58 -37.02 -62.82 25.32
C LEU A 58 -37.36 -62.36 23.89
N LYS A 59 -37.61 -63.29 22.95
CA LYS A 59 -38.00 -62.97 21.58
C LYS A 59 -39.31 -62.19 21.54
N ALA A 60 -40.33 -62.66 22.26
CA ALA A 60 -41.62 -61.98 22.37
C ALA A 60 -41.46 -60.57 22.97
N ALA A 61 -40.67 -60.41 24.02
CA ALA A 61 -40.42 -59.09 24.61
C ALA A 61 -39.69 -58.14 23.65
N ILE A 62 -38.68 -58.61 22.91
CA ILE A 62 -37.99 -57.80 21.88
C ILE A 62 -38.98 -57.33 20.81
N GLN A 63 -39.87 -58.22 20.34
CA GLN A 63 -40.91 -57.87 19.36
C GLN A 63 -41.91 -56.85 19.92
N GLU A 64 -42.33 -56.98 21.18
CA GLU A 64 -43.25 -56.02 21.82
C GLU A 64 -42.57 -54.66 22.05
N ILE A 65 -41.28 -54.63 22.40
CA ILE A 65 -40.47 -53.41 22.49
C ILE A 65 -40.41 -52.70 21.13
N GLN A 66 -40.16 -53.44 20.05
CA GLN A 66 -40.13 -52.90 18.68
C GLN A 66 -41.49 -52.36 18.23
N LYS A 67 -42.60 -52.96 18.68
CA LYS A 67 -43.97 -52.47 18.45
C LYS A 67 -44.38 -51.31 19.38
N LYS A 68 -43.48 -50.83 20.25
CA LYS A 68 -43.76 -49.81 21.28
C LYS A 68 -44.79 -50.24 22.34
N ASN A 69 -44.97 -51.55 22.54
CA ASN A 69 -45.89 -52.11 23.53
C ASN A 69 -45.13 -52.64 24.75
N ASN A 70 -44.57 -51.72 25.54
CA ASN A 70 -43.66 -52.03 26.65
C ASN A 70 -44.29 -51.94 28.05
N SER A 71 -45.58 -51.59 28.16
CA SER A 71 -46.27 -51.37 29.44
C SER A 71 -46.49 -52.64 30.27
N GLY A 72 -46.52 -53.82 29.64
CA GLY A 72 -46.71 -55.12 30.29
C GLY A 72 -45.44 -55.92 30.55
N LEU A 73 -44.25 -55.39 30.24
CA LEU A 73 -42.99 -56.12 30.32
C LEU A 73 -42.29 -55.91 31.68
N SER A 74 -41.85 -57.01 32.30
CA SER A 74 -41.00 -56.97 33.50
C SER A 74 -39.52 -56.99 33.09
N PHE A 75 -38.87 -55.81 33.09
CA PHE A 75 -37.46 -55.68 32.69
C PHE A 75 -36.51 -56.46 33.61
N GLU A 76 -36.83 -56.61 34.89
CA GLU A 76 -36.05 -57.40 35.85
C GLU A 76 -36.11 -58.90 35.51
N GLU A 77 -37.30 -59.41 35.18
CA GLU A 77 -37.48 -60.81 34.80
C GLU A 77 -36.79 -61.12 33.47
N LEU A 78 -36.93 -60.22 32.49
CA LEU A 78 -36.26 -60.35 31.19
C LEU A 78 -34.73 -60.31 31.35
N TYR A 79 -34.20 -59.43 32.19
CA TYR A 79 -32.77 -59.40 32.51
C TYR A 79 -32.31 -60.71 33.17
N ARG A 80 -33.06 -61.24 34.14
CA ARG A 80 -32.74 -62.52 34.80
C ARG A 80 -32.76 -63.68 33.79
N ASN A 81 -33.72 -63.70 32.88
CA ASN A 81 -33.83 -64.71 31.83
C ASN A 81 -32.64 -64.64 30.86
N ALA A 82 -32.24 -63.45 30.43
CA ALA A 82 -31.04 -63.24 29.62
C ALA A 82 -29.76 -63.64 30.38
N TYR A 83 -29.66 -63.30 31.67
CA TYR A 83 -28.56 -63.71 32.55
C TYR A 83 -28.43 -65.24 32.63
N THR A 84 -29.54 -65.96 32.86
CA THR A 84 -29.57 -67.43 32.92
C THR A 84 -29.09 -68.05 31.60
N MET A 85 -29.54 -67.54 30.45
CA MET A 85 -29.09 -68.04 29.15
C MET A 85 -27.58 -67.90 28.94
N VAL A 86 -27.00 -66.76 29.33
CA VAL A 86 -25.54 -66.53 29.22
C VAL A 86 -24.77 -67.40 30.22
N LEU A 87 -25.27 -67.55 31.46
CA LEU A 87 -24.66 -68.38 32.49
C LEU A 87 -24.56 -69.85 32.06
N HIS A 88 -25.59 -70.36 31.39
CA HIS A 88 -25.63 -71.73 30.85
C HIS A 88 -24.99 -71.86 29.46
N LYS A 89 -24.07 -70.97 29.08
CA LYS A 89 -23.29 -71.01 27.82
C LYS A 89 -24.10 -70.87 26.51
N HIS A 90 -25.33 -70.36 26.55
CA HIS A 90 -26.14 -70.11 25.34
C HIS A 90 -26.06 -68.65 24.83
N GLY A 91 -24.94 -67.96 25.09
CA GLY A 91 -24.72 -66.57 24.66
C GLY A 91 -24.74 -66.37 23.14
N GLU A 92 -24.23 -67.34 22.37
CA GLU A 92 -24.25 -67.29 20.89
C GLU A 92 -25.68 -67.29 20.34
N LYS A 93 -26.51 -68.21 20.85
CA LYS A 93 -27.91 -68.32 20.45
C LYS A 93 -28.70 -67.07 20.79
N LEU A 94 -28.44 -66.46 21.95
CA LEU A 94 -29.06 -65.21 22.37
C LEU A 94 -28.65 -64.06 21.45
N TYR A 95 -27.36 -63.90 21.17
CA TYR A 95 -26.85 -62.82 20.29
C TYR A 95 -27.38 -62.94 18.86
N THR A 96 -27.25 -64.14 18.26
CA THR A 96 -27.72 -64.41 16.90
C THR A 96 -29.23 -64.31 16.80
N GLY A 97 -29.96 -64.84 17.78
CA GLY A 97 -31.41 -64.72 17.85
C GLY A 97 -31.86 -63.26 17.96
N THR A 98 -31.22 -62.43 18.80
CA THR A 98 -31.53 -60.99 18.88
C THR A 98 -31.27 -60.30 17.55
N ARG A 99 -30.14 -60.62 16.89
CA ARG A 99 -29.82 -60.10 15.56
C ARG A 99 -30.90 -60.43 14.53
N GLU A 100 -31.35 -61.68 14.47
CA GLU A 100 -32.38 -62.14 13.54
C GLU A 100 -33.73 -61.46 13.77
N VAL A 101 -34.18 -61.36 15.03
CA VAL A 101 -35.45 -60.71 15.38
C VAL A 101 -35.43 -59.23 15.01
N VAL A 102 -34.30 -58.56 15.22
CA VAL A 102 -34.11 -57.16 14.81
C VAL A 102 -34.11 -57.01 13.28
N ILE A 103 -33.41 -57.89 12.56
CA ILE A 103 -33.43 -57.89 11.08
C ILE A 103 -34.84 -58.10 10.55
N GLU A 104 -35.59 -59.07 11.07
CA GLU A 104 -36.95 -59.39 10.63
C GLU A 104 -37.86 -58.16 10.72
N HIS A 105 -37.83 -57.46 11.87
CA HIS A 105 -38.59 -56.23 12.06
C HIS A 105 -38.13 -55.10 11.12
N LEU A 106 -36.82 -54.89 10.98
CA LEU A 106 -36.28 -53.84 10.12
C LEU A 106 -36.63 -54.07 8.63
N VAL A 107 -36.54 -55.31 8.17
CA VAL A 107 -36.73 -55.67 6.75
C VAL A 107 -38.21 -55.72 6.38
N HIS A 108 -39.06 -56.35 7.19
CA HIS A 108 -40.46 -56.59 6.85
C HIS A 108 -41.41 -55.48 7.27
N LYS A 109 -41.03 -54.65 8.25
CA LYS A 109 -41.86 -53.54 8.72
C LYS A 109 -41.24 -52.18 8.43
N VAL A 110 -40.10 -51.88 9.04
CA VAL A 110 -39.52 -50.52 8.99
C VAL A 110 -39.13 -50.10 7.57
N LYS A 111 -38.43 -50.96 6.83
CA LYS A 111 -38.00 -50.68 5.45
C LYS A 111 -39.19 -50.46 4.52
N GLU A 112 -40.25 -51.25 4.64
CA GLU A 112 -41.44 -51.12 3.77
C GLU A 112 -42.24 -49.86 4.12
N ASP A 113 -42.43 -49.53 5.42
CA ASP A 113 -43.06 -48.27 5.84
C ASP A 113 -42.28 -47.03 5.32
N VAL A 114 -40.94 -47.10 5.30
CA VAL A 114 -40.10 -46.03 4.75
C VAL A 114 -40.19 -45.97 3.22
N LYS A 115 -40.27 -47.11 2.53
CA LYS A 115 -40.47 -47.14 1.07
C LYS A 115 -41.82 -46.58 0.65
N ASP A 116 -42.88 -46.89 1.38
CA ASP A 116 -44.22 -46.39 1.10
C ASP A 116 -44.31 -44.86 1.26
N SER A 117 -43.44 -44.29 2.08
CA SER A 117 -43.37 -42.84 2.32
C SER A 117 -42.40 -42.07 1.41
N LEU A 118 -41.74 -42.71 0.44
CA LEU A 118 -40.77 -42.05 -0.47
C LEU A 118 -41.36 -40.79 -1.14
N ASN A 119 -42.61 -40.86 -1.60
CA ASN A 119 -43.22 -39.72 -2.30
C ASN A 119 -43.95 -38.74 -1.37
N ASN A 120 -44.08 -39.04 -0.07
CA ASN A 120 -44.79 -38.18 0.87
C ASN A 120 -44.32 -38.38 2.32
N ASN A 121 -43.83 -37.30 2.94
CA ASN A 121 -43.31 -37.30 4.32
C ASN A 121 -42.09 -38.21 4.56
N PHE A 122 -41.33 -38.54 3.52
CA PHE A 122 -40.18 -39.46 3.60
C PHE A 122 -39.20 -39.16 4.75
N LEU A 123 -38.65 -37.93 4.83
CA LEU A 123 -37.67 -37.57 5.87
C LEU A 123 -38.27 -37.64 7.28
N VAL A 124 -39.55 -37.30 7.42
CA VAL A 124 -40.27 -37.36 8.70
C VAL A 124 -40.44 -38.81 9.13
N THR A 125 -40.90 -39.68 8.23
CA THR A 125 -41.08 -41.11 8.49
C THR A 125 -39.75 -41.81 8.78
N LEU A 126 -38.70 -41.51 8.01
CA LEU A 126 -37.36 -42.06 8.23
C LEU A 126 -36.77 -41.63 9.57
N ASN A 127 -36.90 -40.35 9.92
CA ASN A 127 -36.43 -39.84 11.21
C ASN A 127 -37.23 -40.43 12.39
N ALA A 128 -38.55 -40.60 12.25
CA ALA A 128 -39.37 -41.27 13.25
C ALA A 128 -38.91 -42.73 13.45
N ALA A 129 -38.77 -43.48 12.34
CA ALA A 129 -38.29 -44.86 12.34
C ALA A 129 -36.91 -44.99 13.01
N TRP A 130 -35.98 -44.07 12.72
CA TRP A 130 -34.66 -44.07 13.35
C TRP A 130 -34.73 -43.80 14.87
N ASN A 131 -35.51 -42.80 15.30
CA ASN A 131 -35.64 -42.48 16.72
C ASN A 131 -36.34 -43.60 17.51
N ASP A 132 -37.34 -44.21 16.91
CA ASP A 132 -38.05 -45.36 17.47
C ASP A 132 -37.10 -46.56 17.61
N HIS A 133 -36.35 -46.88 16.56
CA HIS A 133 -35.35 -47.96 16.57
C HIS A 133 -34.27 -47.71 17.62
N ARG A 134 -33.73 -46.50 17.71
CA ARG A 134 -32.73 -46.13 18.73
C ARG A 134 -33.27 -46.34 20.14
N THR A 135 -34.50 -45.93 20.39
CA THR A 135 -35.17 -46.07 21.70
C THR A 135 -35.40 -47.55 22.02
N ALA A 136 -35.84 -48.34 21.05
CA ALA A 136 -35.99 -49.79 21.16
C ALA A 136 -34.66 -50.47 21.49
N MET A 137 -33.57 -50.12 20.78
CA MET A 137 -32.26 -50.73 20.99
C MET A 137 -31.62 -50.37 22.34
N ILE A 138 -31.91 -49.19 22.90
CA ILE A 138 -31.51 -48.86 24.28
C ILE A 138 -32.18 -49.81 25.27
N MET A 139 -33.49 -50.01 25.14
CA MET A 139 -34.24 -50.95 26.00
C MET A 139 -33.75 -52.40 25.85
N ILE A 140 -33.49 -52.85 24.63
CA ILE A 140 -32.97 -54.20 24.36
C ILE A 140 -31.58 -54.37 24.94
N ARG A 141 -30.68 -53.38 24.79
CA ARG A 141 -29.36 -53.36 25.42
C ARG A 141 -29.46 -53.48 26.94
N ASP A 142 -30.38 -52.75 27.57
CA ASP A 142 -30.53 -52.75 29.03
C ASP A 142 -30.96 -54.14 29.55
N ILE A 143 -31.84 -54.83 28.82
CA ILE A 143 -32.23 -56.22 29.11
C ILE A 143 -31.05 -57.17 28.91
N LEU A 144 -30.24 -56.96 27.87
CA LEU A 144 -29.14 -57.83 27.47
C LEU A 144 -27.77 -57.40 28.04
N MET A 145 -27.75 -56.52 29.05
CA MET A 145 -26.52 -55.89 29.56
C MET A 145 -25.47 -56.91 30.03
N TYR A 146 -25.90 -58.03 30.62
CA TYR A 146 -24.98 -59.09 31.05
C TYR A 146 -24.34 -59.82 29.86
N MET A 147 -25.09 -60.01 28.76
CA MET A 147 -24.56 -60.58 27.53
C MET A 147 -23.49 -59.67 26.91
N ASP A 148 -23.72 -58.36 26.88
CA ASP A 148 -22.73 -57.38 26.39
C ASP A 148 -21.42 -57.45 27.21
N ARG A 149 -21.52 -57.53 28.54
CA ARG A 149 -20.36 -57.57 29.45
C ARG A 149 -19.57 -58.87 29.40
N VAL A 150 -20.23 -60.02 29.28
CA VAL A 150 -19.58 -61.33 29.43
C VAL A 150 -19.33 -62.02 28.10
N TYR A 151 -20.37 -62.17 27.27
CA TYR A 151 -20.28 -62.92 26.02
C TYR A 151 -19.70 -62.09 24.88
N VAL A 152 -20.29 -60.92 24.61
CA VAL A 152 -19.89 -60.03 23.50
C VAL A 152 -18.45 -59.55 23.70
N SER A 153 -18.12 -59.10 24.91
CA SER A 153 -16.75 -58.69 25.28
C SER A 153 -15.75 -59.85 25.16
N GLY A 154 -16.14 -61.07 25.56
CA GLY A 154 -15.29 -62.26 25.48
C GLY A 154 -15.01 -62.72 24.04
N GLN A 155 -15.98 -62.52 23.13
CA GLN A 155 -15.90 -62.92 21.72
C GLN A 155 -15.50 -61.78 20.77
N LYS A 156 -15.22 -60.57 21.29
CA LYS A 156 -14.93 -59.35 20.50
C LYS A 156 -16.01 -59.05 19.45
N LEU A 157 -17.28 -59.30 19.80
CA LEU A 157 -18.42 -58.97 18.96
C LEU A 157 -18.86 -57.52 19.20
N GLU A 158 -19.70 -56.99 18.30
CA GLU A 158 -20.28 -55.66 18.47
C GLU A 158 -21.32 -55.64 19.60
N PRO A 159 -21.27 -54.66 20.53
CA PRO A 159 -22.30 -54.44 21.54
C PRO A 159 -23.70 -54.35 20.93
N VAL A 160 -24.71 -54.81 21.66
CA VAL A 160 -26.09 -54.88 21.16
C VAL A 160 -26.60 -53.56 20.57
N TYR A 161 -26.27 -52.43 21.20
CA TYR A 161 -26.67 -51.12 20.67
C TYR A 161 -26.00 -50.83 19.31
N ASN A 162 -24.69 -51.02 19.20
CA ASN A 162 -23.93 -50.82 17.96
C ASN A 162 -24.39 -51.78 16.85
N LEU A 163 -24.66 -53.04 17.21
CA LEU A 163 -25.27 -54.01 16.31
C LEU A 163 -26.60 -53.47 15.76
N GLY A 164 -27.47 -52.93 16.61
CA GLY A 164 -28.72 -52.31 16.18
C GLY A 164 -28.52 -51.16 15.19
N VAL A 165 -27.52 -50.30 15.42
CA VAL A 165 -27.15 -49.20 14.50
C VAL A 165 -26.68 -49.74 13.15
N ILE A 166 -25.80 -50.75 13.15
CA ILE A 166 -25.31 -51.43 11.94
C ILE A 166 -26.47 -52.05 11.16
N LEU A 167 -27.37 -52.75 11.85
CA LEU A 167 -28.52 -53.40 11.21
C LEU A 167 -29.46 -52.39 10.57
N PHE A 168 -29.71 -51.24 11.20
CA PHE A 168 -30.52 -50.17 10.61
C PHE A 168 -29.83 -49.55 9.38
N ARG A 169 -28.52 -49.30 9.48
CA ARG A 169 -27.71 -48.80 8.37
C ARG A 169 -27.81 -49.71 7.16
N ASP A 170 -27.55 -51.01 7.33
CA ASP A 170 -27.39 -51.94 6.22
C ASP A 170 -28.72 -52.42 5.63
N ASN A 171 -29.77 -52.55 6.44
CA ASN A 171 -31.06 -53.08 5.98
C ASN A 171 -32.09 -51.99 5.61
N VAL A 172 -32.00 -50.80 6.19
CA VAL A 172 -32.95 -49.69 5.94
C VAL A 172 -32.28 -48.60 5.12
N VAL A 173 -31.29 -47.90 5.65
CA VAL A 173 -30.74 -46.69 5.03
C VAL A 173 -29.96 -46.98 3.75
N ARG A 174 -29.14 -48.04 3.73
CA ARG A 174 -28.36 -48.48 2.56
C ARG A 174 -29.13 -49.39 1.60
N SER A 175 -30.42 -49.59 1.83
CA SER A 175 -31.30 -50.15 0.80
C SER A 175 -31.26 -49.24 -0.44
N PRO A 176 -30.97 -49.74 -1.66
CA PRO A 176 -30.71 -48.91 -2.83
C PRO A 176 -31.75 -47.81 -3.08
N ALA A 177 -33.04 -48.17 -3.01
CA ALA A 177 -34.15 -47.22 -3.21
C ALA A 177 -34.18 -46.11 -2.15
N ILE A 178 -33.91 -46.44 -0.89
CA ILE A 178 -33.95 -45.47 0.22
C ILE A 178 -32.70 -44.60 0.20
N ARG A 179 -31.51 -45.19 -0.01
CA ARG A 179 -30.23 -44.48 -0.04
C ARG A 179 -30.22 -43.43 -1.14
N ASP A 180 -30.55 -43.84 -2.36
CA ASP A 180 -30.45 -42.96 -3.54
C ASP A 180 -31.53 -41.85 -3.45
N HIS A 181 -32.72 -42.18 -2.97
CA HIS A 181 -33.77 -41.20 -2.74
C HIS A 181 -33.45 -40.23 -1.58
N LEU A 182 -32.87 -40.72 -0.47
CA LEU A 182 -32.40 -39.88 0.64
C LEU A 182 -31.36 -38.89 0.16
N ARG A 183 -30.35 -39.37 -0.56
CA ARG A 183 -29.31 -38.51 -1.16
C ARG A 183 -29.95 -37.45 -2.05
N GLN A 184 -30.77 -37.85 -3.02
CA GLN A 184 -31.40 -36.92 -3.96
C GLN A 184 -32.28 -35.89 -3.24
N THR A 185 -33.07 -36.33 -2.25
CA THR A 185 -33.94 -35.44 -1.46
C THR A 185 -33.13 -34.39 -0.71
N LEU A 186 -32.06 -34.79 -0.03
CA LEU A 186 -31.23 -33.83 0.72
C LEU A 186 -30.53 -32.84 -0.22
N LEU A 187 -29.98 -33.33 -1.34
CA LEU A 187 -29.35 -32.49 -2.36
C LEU A 187 -30.35 -31.49 -2.97
N ASP A 188 -31.55 -31.94 -3.32
CA ASP A 188 -32.60 -31.09 -3.89
C ASP A 188 -33.09 -30.03 -2.90
N MET A 189 -33.18 -30.35 -1.61
CA MET A 189 -33.51 -29.37 -0.57
C MET A 189 -32.46 -28.26 -0.50
N VAL A 190 -31.16 -28.61 -0.51
CA VAL A 190 -30.10 -27.60 -0.52
C VAL A 190 -30.14 -26.75 -1.81
N ALA A 191 -30.36 -27.39 -2.96
CA ALA A 191 -30.47 -26.69 -4.24
C ALA A 191 -31.69 -25.74 -4.29
N LYS A 192 -32.82 -26.13 -3.70
CA LYS A 192 -34.02 -25.28 -3.53
C LYS A 192 -33.72 -24.07 -2.65
N GLU A 193 -33.05 -24.28 -1.52
CA GLU A 193 -32.69 -23.17 -0.63
C GLU A 193 -31.73 -22.18 -1.30
N ARG A 194 -30.76 -22.64 -2.10
CA ARG A 194 -29.86 -21.76 -2.87
C ARG A 194 -30.60 -20.88 -3.88
N ARG A 195 -31.77 -21.32 -4.36
CA ARG A 195 -32.67 -20.52 -5.22
C ARG A 195 -33.61 -19.60 -4.45
N GLY A 196 -33.52 -19.56 -3.12
CA GLY A 196 -34.37 -18.76 -2.25
C GLY A 196 -35.70 -19.42 -1.87
N GLU A 197 -35.88 -20.71 -2.16
CA GLU A 197 -37.07 -21.45 -1.74
C GLU A 197 -36.99 -21.82 -0.25
N ILE A 198 -38.14 -21.81 0.44
CA ILE A 198 -38.21 -22.18 1.86
C ILE A 198 -38.15 -23.71 1.99
N ILE A 199 -37.26 -24.21 2.84
CA ILE A 199 -37.11 -25.64 3.13
C ILE A 199 -37.24 -25.93 4.63
N GLU A 200 -37.58 -27.19 4.96
CA GLU A 200 -37.59 -27.67 6.34
C GLU A 200 -36.17 -28.01 6.83
N LYS A 201 -35.44 -26.99 7.31
CA LYS A 201 -34.04 -27.13 7.77
C LYS A 201 -33.83 -28.19 8.86
N SER A 202 -34.82 -28.39 9.73
CA SER A 202 -34.80 -29.42 10.77
C SER A 202 -34.74 -30.83 10.20
N ALA A 203 -35.43 -31.10 9.08
CA ALA A 203 -35.43 -32.41 8.44
C ALA A 203 -34.04 -32.76 7.89
N VAL A 204 -33.38 -31.79 7.23
CA VAL A 204 -32.00 -31.95 6.72
C VAL A 204 -31.03 -32.19 7.88
N LYS A 205 -31.12 -31.40 8.95
CA LYS A 205 -30.28 -31.54 10.13
C LYS A 205 -30.42 -32.92 10.78
N ASN A 206 -31.66 -33.38 10.96
CA ASN A 206 -31.95 -34.68 11.56
C ASN A 206 -31.42 -35.83 10.69
N ALA A 207 -31.57 -35.74 9.37
CA ALA A 207 -31.02 -36.73 8.44
C ALA A 207 -29.49 -36.76 8.46
N CYS A 208 -28.83 -35.59 8.46
CA CYS A 208 -27.37 -35.49 8.58
C CYS A 208 -26.87 -36.09 9.91
N GLN A 209 -27.53 -35.77 11.03
CA GLN A 209 -27.19 -36.31 12.34
C GLN A 209 -27.40 -37.84 12.41
N MET A 210 -28.46 -38.35 11.77
CA MET A 210 -28.67 -39.79 11.65
C MET A 210 -27.52 -40.45 10.88
N LEU A 211 -27.15 -39.92 9.71
CA LEU A 211 -26.04 -40.44 8.91
C LEU A 211 -24.70 -40.43 9.67
N MET A 212 -24.45 -39.40 10.48
CA MET A 212 -23.30 -39.35 11.38
C MET A 212 -23.36 -40.47 12.44
N ASN A 213 -24.50 -40.64 13.10
CA ASN A 213 -24.68 -41.67 14.13
C ASN A 213 -24.57 -43.11 13.58
N LEU A 214 -24.94 -43.32 12.31
CA LEU A 214 -24.85 -44.64 11.65
C LEU A 214 -23.40 -45.06 11.34
N GLY A 215 -22.45 -44.13 11.38
CA GLY A 215 -21.06 -44.39 11.08
C GLY A 215 -20.26 -45.04 12.21
N ILE A 216 -20.78 -45.07 13.45
CA ILE A 216 -20.18 -45.63 14.68
C ILE A 216 -18.69 -45.26 14.83
N ASP A 217 -18.41 -44.23 15.64
CA ASP A 217 -17.06 -43.68 15.84
C ASP A 217 -16.34 -43.22 14.55
N SER A 218 -17.07 -43.16 13.43
CA SER A 218 -16.60 -42.73 12.12
C SER A 218 -17.66 -41.90 11.41
N ARG A 219 -17.21 -41.01 10.51
CA ARG A 219 -18.06 -40.19 9.63
C ARG A 219 -18.39 -40.86 8.30
N SER A 220 -17.91 -42.08 8.07
CA SER A 220 -17.92 -42.74 6.74
C SER A 220 -19.30 -42.73 6.07
N VAL A 221 -20.36 -43.08 6.82
CA VAL A 221 -21.73 -43.11 6.29
C VAL A 221 -22.18 -41.72 5.82
N TYR A 222 -21.98 -40.69 6.64
CA TYR A 222 -22.26 -39.31 6.24
C TYR A 222 -21.42 -38.86 5.05
N ALA A 223 -20.12 -39.18 5.06
CA ALA A 223 -19.17 -38.77 4.03
C ALA A 223 -19.48 -39.39 2.66
N ASP A 224 -19.75 -40.70 2.64
CA ASP A 224 -19.94 -41.48 1.42
C ASP A 224 -21.36 -41.31 0.86
N ASP A 225 -22.37 -41.36 1.73
CA ASP A 225 -23.77 -41.38 1.28
C ASP A 225 -24.30 -39.97 0.99
N PHE A 226 -23.74 -38.91 1.58
CA PHE A 226 -24.20 -37.54 1.43
C PHE A 226 -23.11 -36.50 1.13
N GLU A 227 -22.09 -36.32 1.97
CA GLU A 227 -21.16 -35.18 1.88
C GLU A 227 -20.39 -35.14 0.56
N THR A 228 -19.86 -36.28 0.11
CA THR A 228 -19.10 -36.35 -1.15
C THR A 228 -19.99 -36.00 -2.36
N PRO A 229 -21.18 -36.63 -2.54
CA PRO A 229 -22.15 -36.17 -3.55
C PRO A 229 -22.55 -34.70 -3.43
N PHE A 230 -22.72 -34.20 -2.19
CA PHE A 230 -23.07 -32.81 -1.93
C PHE A 230 -21.99 -31.83 -2.38
N LEU A 231 -20.73 -32.11 -2.08
CA LEU A 231 -19.60 -31.28 -2.52
C LEU A 231 -19.47 -31.30 -4.05
N LEU A 232 -19.65 -32.46 -4.69
CA LEU A 232 -19.61 -32.59 -6.16
C LEU A 232 -20.74 -31.80 -6.84
N GLN A 233 -21.99 -31.92 -6.36
CA GLN A 233 -23.12 -31.16 -6.90
C GLN A 233 -22.93 -29.66 -6.66
N SER A 234 -22.37 -29.27 -5.52
CA SER A 234 -22.09 -27.87 -5.19
C SER A 234 -21.00 -27.29 -6.08
N ALA A 235 -19.95 -28.06 -6.37
CA ALA A 235 -18.91 -27.65 -7.31
C ALA A 235 -19.51 -27.38 -8.69
N GLU A 236 -20.35 -28.28 -9.21
CA GLU A 236 -21.03 -28.10 -10.49
C GLU A 236 -21.97 -26.88 -10.50
N PHE A 237 -22.72 -26.67 -9.43
CA PHE A 237 -23.59 -25.50 -9.27
C PHE A 237 -22.79 -24.19 -9.34
N TYR A 238 -21.72 -24.06 -8.56
CA TYR A 238 -20.90 -22.85 -8.52
C TYR A 238 -20.02 -22.68 -9.77
N ARG A 239 -19.68 -23.77 -10.46
CA ARG A 239 -19.05 -23.72 -11.79
C ARG A 239 -19.96 -23.07 -12.83
N LEU A 240 -21.23 -23.45 -12.88
CA LEU A 240 -22.21 -22.83 -13.79
C LEU A 240 -22.54 -21.39 -13.38
N GLU A 241 -22.67 -21.13 -12.08
CA GLU A 241 -22.95 -19.80 -11.57
C GLU A 241 -21.79 -18.82 -11.84
N SER A 242 -20.53 -19.22 -11.61
CA SER A 242 -19.37 -18.37 -11.92
C SER A 242 -19.30 -17.98 -13.38
N GLN A 243 -19.51 -18.93 -14.30
CA GLN A 243 -19.51 -18.65 -15.75
C GLN A 243 -20.57 -17.60 -16.11
N LYS A 244 -21.80 -17.80 -15.66
CA LYS A 244 -22.89 -16.85 -15.88
C LYS A 244 -22.58 -15.48 -15.28
N LEU A 245 -22.08 -15.45 -14.04
CA LEU A 245 -21.76 -14.20 -13.36
C LEU A 245 -20.64 -13.41 -14.06
N LEU A 246 -19.63 -14.10 -14.59
CA LEU A 246 -18.52 -13.48 -15.35
C LEU A 246 -18.95 -12.93 -16.71
N GLU A 247 -19.98 -13.50 -17.34
CA GLU A 247 -20.51 -13.02 -18.62
C GLU A 247 -21.45 -11.83 -18.45
N GLU A 248 -22.24 -11.80 -17.38
CA GLU A 248 -23.30 -10.81 -17.18
C GLU A 248 -22.88 -9.59 -16.34
N ASN A 249 -21.76 -9.66 -15.60
CA ASN A 249 -21.44 -8.67 -14.58
C ASN A 249 -20.02 -8.10 -14.69
N SER A 250 -19.81 -6.91 -14.12
CA SER A 250 -18.48 -6.30 -13.93
C SER A 250 -17.71 -6.94 -12.78
N ALA A 251 -16.39 -6.72 -12.70
CA ALA A 251 -15.54 -7.38 -11.69
C ALA A 251 -15.97 -7.00 -10.27
N SER A 252 -16.34 -5.73 -10.04
CA SER A 252 -16.87 -5.25 -8.76
C SER A 252 -18.15 -6.01 -8.36
N VAL A 253 -19.12 -6.13 -9.27
CA VAL A 253 -20.36 -6.86 -8.98
C VAL A 253 -20.08 -8.35 -8.73
N TYR A 254 -19.15 -8.94 -9.49
CA TYR A 254 -18.73 -10.33 -9.33
C TYR A 254 -18.14 -10.58 -7.94
N ILE A 255 -17.14 -9.79 -7.50
CA ILE A 255 -16.48 -10.00 -6.19
C ILE A 255 -17.45 -9.85 -5.01
N HIS A 256 -18.39 -8.90 -5.09
CA HIS A 256 -19.41 -8.71 -4.04
C HIS A 256 -20.40 -9.87 -4.00
N LYS A 257 -20.84 -10.38 -5.16
CA LYS A 257 -21.71 -11.56 -5.24
C LYS A 257 -21.00 -12.81 -4.71
N VAL A 258 -19.72 -13.03 -5.05
CA VAL A 258 -18.95 -14.17 -4.54
C VAL A 258 -18.78 -14.08 -3.03
N ALA A 259 -18.45 -12.90 -2.48
CA ALA A 259 -18.35 -12.70 -1.04
C ALA A 259 -19.68 -13.01 -0.32
N ALA A 260 -20.82 -12.57 -0.89
CA ALA A 260 -22.14 -12.90 -0.37
C ALA A 260 -22.41 -14.41 -0.40
N ARG A 261 -22.13 -15.09 -1.52
CA ARG A 261 -22.30 -16.55 -1.66
C ARG A 261 -21.47 -17.34 -0.64
N ILE A 262 -20.23 -16.94 -0.39
CA ILE A 262 -19.38 -17.56 0.63
C ILE A 262 -20.02 -17.41 2.03
N SER A 263 -20.54 -16.23 2.37
CA SER A 263 -21.22 -15.99 3.65
C SER A 263 -22.50 -16.82 3.79
N GLU A 264 -23.35 -16.80 2.75
CA GLU A 264 -24.60 -17.57 2.71
C GLU A 264 -24.34 -19.08 2.87
N GLU A 265 -23.30 -19.61 2.20
CA GLU A 265 -22.96 -21.03 2.27
C GLU A 265 -22.34 -21.42 3.62
N ALA A 266 -21.53 -20.55 4.23
CA ALA A 266 -21.01 -20.76 5.57
C ALA A 266 -22.16 -20.84 6.60
N GLU A 267 -23.07 -19.86 6.57
CA GLU A 267 -24.26 -19.85 7.45
C GLU A 267 -25.14 -21.07 7.24
N ARG A 268 -25.34 -21.47 5.99
CA ARG A 268 -26.09 -22.68 5.61
C ARG A 268 -25.46 -23.95 6.20
N ALA A 269 -24.15 -24.10 6.06
CA ALA A 269 -23.43 -25.24 6.61
C ALA A 269 -23.56 -25.32 8.13
N VAL A 270 -23.39 -24.20 8.84
CA VAL A 270 -23.52 -24.13 10.30
C VAL A 270 -24.94 -24.49 10.78
N HIS A 271 -25.97 -24.14 10.02
CA HIS A 271 -27.35 -24.36 10.44
C HIS A 271 -27.75 -25.84 10.53
N TYR A 272 -27.35 -26.66 9.56
CA TYR A 272 -27.84 -28.04 9.45
C TYR A 272 -26.84 -29.09 8.94
N LEU A 273 -25.61 -28.72 8.55
CA LEU A 273 -24.57 -29.69 8.19
C LEU A 273 -23.67 -30.00 9.39
N ASP A 274 -22.82 -31.02 9.25
CA ASP A 274 -21.79 -31.29 10.24
C ASP A 274 -20.74 -30.16 10.25
N LYS A 275 -20.20 -29.83 11.43
CA LYS A 275 -19.20 -28.77 11.59
C LYS A 275 -18.00 -28.93 10.66
N SER A 276 -17.60 -30.16 10.39
CA SER A 276 -16.46 -30.43 9.53
C SER A 276 -16.74 -30.17 8.04
N THR A 277 -18.01 -30.15 7.62
CA THR A 277 -18.42 -29.91 6.23
C THR A 277 -18.25 -28.45 5.83
N GLU A 278 -18.39 -27.52 6.78
CA GLU A 278 -18.24 -26.07 6.56
C GLU A 278 -16.93 -25.72 5.84
N GLU A 279 -15.79 -26.16 6.38
CA GLU A 279 -14.50 -25.89 5.76
C GLU A 279 -14.38 -26.51 4.36
N ARG A 280 -14.97 -27.69 4.15
CA ARG A 280 -14.90 -28.39 2.85
C ARG A 280 -15.75 -27.72 1.78
N ILE A 281 -16.96 -27.27 2.11
CA ILE A 281 -17.81 -26.58 1.14
C ILE A 281 -17.24 -25.20 0.80
N ILE A 282 -16.69 -24.48 1.77
CA ILE A 282 -16.07 -23.18 1.53
C ILE A 282 -14.86 -23.30 0.60
N ARG A 283 -14.04 -24.35 0.75
CA ARG A 283 -12.95 -24.65 -0.21
C ARG A 283 -13.45 -24.91 -1.63
N VAL A 284 -14.62 -25.52 -1.80
CA VAL A 284 -15.23 -25.72 -3.13
C VAL A 284 -15.61 -24.38 -3.75
N LEU A 285 -16.18 -23.45 -2.97
CA LEU A 285 -16.50 -22.10 -3.47
C LEU A 285 -15.23 -21.32 -3.81
N GLU A 286 -14.19 -21.41 -2.96
CA GLU A 286 -12.90 -20.77 -3.20
C GLU A 286 -12.21 -21.29 -4.46
N ASP A 287 -12.34 -22.59 -4.78
CA ASP A 287 -11.81 -23.16 -6.01
C ASP A 287 -12.62 -22.72 -7.25
N GLU A 288 -13.94 -22.93 -7.24
CA GLU A 288 -14.82 -22.71 -8.40
C GLU A 288 -15.10 -21.23 -8.70
N LEU A 289 -15.24 -20.38 -7.67
CA LEU A 289 -15.60 -18.97 -7.85
C LEU A 289 -14.40 -18.03 -7.92
N ILE A 290 -13.25 -18.42 -7.34
CA ILE A 290 -12.06 -17.56 -7.23
C ILE A 290 -10.88 -18.17 -7.98
N THR A 291 -10.37 -19.32 -7.52
CA THR A 291 -9.08 -19.89 -7.98
C THR A 291 -9.03 -20.09 -9.48
N LYS A 292 -10.07 -20.69 -10.07
CA LYS A 292 -10.14 -20.95 -11.52
C LYS A 292 -10.24 -19.69 -12.39
N HIS A 293 -10.67 -18.56 -11.81
CA HIS A 293 -10.98 -17.33 -12.53
C HIS A 293 -10.10 -16.14 -12.13
N LEU A 294 -9.09 -16.32 -11.27
CA LEU A 294 -8.22 -15.26 -10.72
C LEU A 294 -7.76 -14.25 -11.78
N LYS A 295 -7.09 -14.73 -12.83
CA LYS A 295 -6.59 -13.87 -13.92
C LYS A 295 -7.73 -13.19 -14.67
N ARG A 296 -8.79 -13.93 -15.00
CA ARG A 296 -9.94 -13.40 -15.75
C ARG A 296 -10.63 -12.26 -14.98
N ILE A 297 -10.76 -12.37 -13.66
CA ILE A 297 -11.37 -11.33 -12.81
C ILE A 297 -10.47 -10.09 -12.74
N VAL A 298 -9.17 -10.30 -12.51
CA VAL A 298 -8.19 -9.21 -12.35
C VAL A 298 -7.96 -8.45 -13.64
N GLU A 299 -7.87 -9.15 -14.76
CA GLU A 299 -7.60 -8.61 -16.10
C GLU A 299 -8.88 -8.27 -16.87
N MET A 300 -10.05 -8.33 -16.22
CA MET A 300 -11.32 -8.14 -16.91
C MET A 300 -11.41 -6.76 -17.57
N GLU A 301 -11.75 -6.75 -18.86
CA GLU A 301 -11.79 -5.51 -19.63
C GLU A 301 -12.74 -4.48 -18.98
N ASN A 302 -12.28 -3.24 -18.91
CA ASN A 302 -13.02 -2.07 -18.38
C ASN A 302 -13.51 -2.16 -16.93
N SER A 303 -13.26 -3.25 -16.20
CA SER A 303 -13.76 -3.42 -14.83
C SER A 303 -12.81 -4.09 -13.85
N GLY A 304 -11.77 -4.78 -14.32
CA GLY A 304 -10.73 -5.39 -13.50
C GLY A 304 -9.82 -4.36 -12.80
N VAL A 305 -8.71 -4.83 -12.24
CA VAL A 305 -7.81 -4.05 -11.38
C VAL A 305 -7.32 -2.78 -12.08
N TYR A 306 -7.01 -2.83 -13.37
CA TYR A 306 -6.60 -1.66 -14.15
C TYR A 306 -7.65 -0.54 -14.11
N SER A 307 -8.92 -0.89 -14.33
CA SER A 307 -10.04 0.06 -14.27
C SER A 307 -10.27 0.57 -12.85
N MET A 308 -10.20 -0.31 -11.86
CA MET A 308 -10.37 0.07 -10.46
C MET A 308 -9.30 1.07 -10.00
N LEU A 309 -8.03 0.88 -10.39
CA LEU A 309 -6.95 1.81 -10.11
C LEU A 309 -7.15 3.14 -10.85
N LYS A 310 -7.51 3.09 -12.14
CA LYS A 310 -7.74 4.28 -12.98
C LYS A 310 -8.87 5.17 -12.47
N PHE A 311 -9.98 4.58 -12.01
CA PHE A 311 -11.16 5.30 -11.52
C PHE A 311 -11.22 5.42 -10.00
N ASN A 312 -10.12 5.12 -9.30
CA ASN A 312 -9.99 5.24 -7.84
C ASN A 312 -11.07 4.48 -7.03
N LYS A 313 -11.42 3.27 -7.47
CA LYS A 313 -12.39 2.39 -6.81
C LYS A 313 -11.74 1.62 -5.65
N CYS A 314 -11.35 2.35 -4.61
CA CYS A 314 -10.59 1.81 -3.49
C CYS A 314 -11.34 0.73 -2.69
N GLU A 315 -12.65 0.89 -2.48
CA GLU A 315 -13.47 -0.08 -1.73
C GLU A 315 -13.62 -1.42 -2.47
N ASP A 316 -13.77 -1.38 -3.79
CA ASP A 316 -13.80 -2.58 -4.63
C ASP A 316 -12.45 -3.31 -4.59
N LEU A 317 -11.33 -2.58 -4.68
CA LEU A 317 -9.99 -3.14 -4.52
C LEU A 317 -9.78 -3.77 -3.14
N ALA A 318 -10.26 -3.13 -2.08
CA ALA A 318 -10.19 -3.66 -0.72
C ALA A 318 -10.98 -4.97 -0.59
N THR A 319 -12.15 -5.04 -1.23
CA THR A 319 -13.00 -6.23 -1.25
C THR A 319 -12.33 -7.35 -2.04
N MET A 320 -11.76 -7.03 -3.21
CA MET A 320 -11.01 -7.99 -4.03
C MET A 320 -9.80 -8.53 -3.28
N TYR A 321 -9.05 -7.66 -2.60
CA TYR A 321 -7.89 -8.04 -1.78
C TYR A 321 -8.26 -9.03 -0.66
N LYS A 322 -9.33 -8.76 0.11
CA LYS A 322 -9.83 -9.66 1.15
C LYS A 322 -10.33 -10.99 0.60
N LEU A 323 -11.02 -10.96 -0.55
CA LEU A 323 -11.53 -12.17 -1.19
C LEU A 323 -10.37 -13.06 -1.69
N PHE A 324 -9.34 -12.44 -2.26
CA PHE A 324 -8.20 -13.13 -2.86
C PHE A 324 -7.17 -13.58 -1.82
N GLU A 325 -7.24 -13.09 -0.58
CA GLU A 325 -6.48 -13.60 0.57
C GLU A 325 -6.79 -15.06 0.87
N ARG A 326 -8.01 -15.49 0.52
CA ARG A 326 -8.52 -16.84 0.81
C ARG A 326 -7.87 -17.93 -0.05
N VAL A 327 -7.22 -17.56 -1.14
CA VAL A 327 -6.66 -18.50 -2.12
C VAL A 327 -5.17 -18.29 -2.32
N PRO A 328 -4.39 -19.37 -2.54
CA PRO A 328 -2.97 -19.23 -2.84
C PRO A 328 -2.77 -18.42 -4.14
N ASN A 329 -1.74 -17.58 -4.16
CA ASN A 329 -1.40 -16.69 -5.28
C ASN A 329 -2.43 -15.59 -5.63
N GLY A 330 -3.52 -15.45 -4.86
CA GLY A 330 -4.51 -14.41 -5.10
C GLY A 330 -3.92 -13.00 -5.02
N HIS A 331 -3.28 -12.68 -3.90
CA HIS A 331 -2.59 -11.40 -3.68
C HIS A 331 -1.48 -11.12 -4.71
N LEU A 332 -0.71 -12.15 -5.09
CA LEU A 332 0.34 -12.02 -6.10
C LEU A 332 -0.24 -11.61 -7.46
N THR A 333 -1.38 -12.18 -7.85
CA THR A 333 -2.03 -11.87 -9.13
C THR A 333 -2.51 -10.41 -9.17
N ILE A 334 -3.06 -9.90 -8.05
CA ILE A 334 -3.46 -8.48 -7.93
C ILE A 334 -2.23 -7.57 -7.99
N ALA A 335 -1.19 -7.91 -7.23
CA ALA A 335 0.06 -7.16 -7.23
C ALA A 335 0.66 -7.12 -8.65
N ASP A 336 0.61 -8.25 -9.36
CA ASP A 336 1.06 -8.42 -10.74
C ASP A 336 0.42 -7.44 -11.72
N CYS A 337 -0.90 -7.36 -11.68
CA CYS A 337 -1.66 -6.42 -12.50
C CYS A 337 -1.46 -4.95 -12.07
N MET A 338 -1.50 -4.68 -10.76
CA MET A 338 -1.31 -3.33 -10.21
C MET A 338 -0.02 -2.71 -10.71
N SER A 339 1.06 -3.48 -10.68
CA SER A 339 2.36 -2.91 -11.02
C SER A 339 2.65 -2.93 -12.52
N GLY A 340 1.94 -3.74 -13.31
CA GLY A 340 1.79 -3.50 -14.75
C GLY A 340 1.20 -2.12 -15.05
N TYR A 341 0.08 -1.78 -14.40
CA TYR A 341 -0.58 -0.46 -14.50
C TYR A 341 0.34 0.68 -14.01
N LEU A 342 0.98 0.52 -12.84
CA LEU A 342 1.88 1.53 -12.29
C LEU A 342 3.06 1.80 -13.22
N ARG A 343 3.68 0.76 -13.78
CA ARG A 343 4.79 0.94 -14.74
C ARG A 343 4.34 1.63 -16.02
N GLU A 344 3.14 1.35 -16.51
CA GLU A 344 2.60 2.03 -17.70
C GLU A 344 2.39 3.53 -17.45
N GLN A 345 1.72 3.87 -16.35
CA GLN A 345 1.51 5.26 -15.93
C GLN A 345 2.83 5.98 -15.66
N GLY A 346 3.76 5.33 -14.95
CA GLY A 346 5.09 5.87 -14.68
C GLY A 346 5.89 6.11 -15.95
N ARG A 347 5.91 5.17 -16.90
CA ARG A 347 6.55 5.37 -18.21
C ARG A 347 5.95 6.53 -18.99
N ALA A 348 4.62 6.67 -19.00
CA ALA A 348 3.95 7.77 -19.69
C ALA A 348 4.37 9.13 -19.09
N LEU A 349 4.35 9.26 -17.77
CA LEU A 349 4.83 10.47 -17.08
C LEU A 349 6.30 10.76 -17.39
N VAL A 350 7.13 9.74 -17.47
CA VAL A 350 8.57 9.91 -17.66
C VAL A 350 8.94 10.24 -19.11
N ALA A 351 8.22 9.65 -20.07
CA ALA A 351 8.41 9.88 -21.51
C ALA A 351 7.82 11.22 -21.99
N GLU A 352 6.62 11.61 -21.55
CA GLU A 352 5.97 12.87 -21.97
C GLU A 352 6.72 14.15 -21.52
N ASN A 353 7.67 14.01 -20.59
CA ASN A 353 8.47 15.10 -20.05
C ASN A 353 9.92 15.12 -20.59
N ALA A 354 10.23 14.27 -21.57
CA ALA A 354 11.50 14.28 -22.29
C ALA A 354 11.57 15.42 -23.34
N ASP A 355 10.42 15.84 -23.89
CA ASP A 355 10.33 16.94 -24.84
C ASP A 355 10.52 18.32 -24.18
N GLU A 356 11.26 19.18 -24.87
CA GLU A 356 11.93 20.43 -24.42
C GLU A 356 11.03 21.56 -23.86
N GLY A 357 9.74 21.30 -23.59
CA GLY A 357 8.75 22.34 -23.28
C GLY A 357 8.11 22.32 -21.88
N LYS A 358 8.29 21.28 -21.06
CA LYS A 358 7.62 21.18 -19.74
C LYS A 358 8.56 21.43 -18.55
N ASN A 359 8.01 22.05 -17.51
CA ASN A 359 8.72 22.55 -16.33
C ASN A 359 9.20 21.36 -15.46
N ALA A 360 10.49 21.32 -15.09
CA ALA A 360 11.05 20.34 -14.14
C ALA A 360 10.22 20.20 -12.86
N ILE A 361 9.57 21.30 -12.45
CA ILE A 361 8.70 21.32 -11.28
C ILE A 361 7.46 20.45 -11.46
N SER A 362 6.79 20.53 -12.62
CA SER A 362 5.59 19.72 -12.90
C SER A 362 5.94 18.24 -13.06
N TYR A 363 7.12 17.92 -13.60
CA TYR A 363 7.61 16.53 -13.69
C TYR A 363 7.66 15.86 -12.32
N VAL A 364 8.41 16.47 -11.39
CA VAL A 364 8.57 15.93 -10.03
C VAL A 364 7.23 15.91 -9.30
N GLN A 365 6.41 16.95 -9.44
CA GLN A 365 5.09 17.00 -8.81
C GLN A 365 4.18 15.85 -9.28
N SER A 366 4.12 15.56 -10.57
CA SER A 366 3.31 14.44 -11.09
C SER A 366 3.78 13.07 -10.57
N LEU A 367 5.10 12.88 -10.37
CA LEU A 367 5.62 11.66 -9.74
C LEU A 367 5.22 11.56 -8.27
N LEU A 368 5.25 12.67 -7.53
CA LEU A 368 4.79 12.73 -6.14
C LEU A 368 3.28 12.44 -6.02
N ASP A 369 2.46 13.03 -6.90
CA ASP A 369 1.01 12.80 -6.91
C ASP A 369 0.68 11.34 -7.25
N LEU A 370 1.43 10.73 -8.18
CA LEU A 370 1.30 9.30 -8.48
C LEU A 370 1.67 8.46 -7.26
N LYS A 371 2.73 8.81 -6.53
CA LYS A 371 3.13 8.08 -5.32
C LYS A 371 2.08 8.18 -4.23
N ASP A 372 1.56 9.37 -3.98
CA ASP A 372 0.51 9.61 -2.99
C ASP A 372 -0.75 8.77 -3.30
N THR A 373 -1.09 8.63 -4.59
CA THR A 373 -2.21 7.79 -5.05
C THR A 373 -1.99 6.31 -4.72
N PHE A 374 -0.79 5.78 -4.98
CA PHE A 374 -0.48 4.37 -4.68
C PHE A 374 -0.27 4.09 -3.20
N ASP A 375 0.24 5.06 -2.43
CA ASP A 375 0.28 4.96 -0.97
C ASP A 375 -1.12 4.97 -0.36
N TYR A 376 -2.05 5.73 -0.95
CA TYR A 376 -3.46 5.69 -0.58
C TYR A 376 -4.07 4.30 -0.82
N PHE A 377 -3.85 3.68 -1.97
CA PHE A 377 -4.31 2.31 -2.23
C PHE A 377 -3.63 1.28 -1.31
N LEU A 378 -2.33 1.40 -1.10
CA LEU A 378 -1.58 0.52 -0.19
C LEU A 378 -2.18 0.53 1.21
N LYS A 379 -2.52 1.71 1.73
CA LYS A 379 -3.10 1.87 3.06
C LYS A 379 -4.56 1.42 3.13
N ASN A 380 -5.39 1.84 2.19
CA ASN A 380 -6.85 1.70 2.30
C ASN A 380 -7.44 0.47 1.59
N ALA A 381 -6.74 -0.09 0.60
CA ALA A 381 -7.17 -1.29 -0.12
C ALA A 381 -6.32 -2.52 0.18
N PHE A 382 -5.01 -2.37 0.35
CA PHE A 382 -4.06 -3.49 0.48
C PHE A 382 -3.52 -3.70 1.91
N ASN A 383 -4.14 -3.09 2.93
CA ASN A 383 -3.82 -3.29 4.34
C ASN A 383 -2.33 -3.12 4.70
N GLU A 384 -1.65 -2.17 4.04
CA GLU A 384 -0.20 -1.92 4.20
C GLU A 384 0.70 -3.15 3.93
N ASP A 385 0.27 -4.05 3.03
CA ASP A 385 1.00 -5.25 2.69
C ASP A 385 2.44 -4.95 2.20
N LYS A 386 3.42 -5.67 2.78
CA LYS A 386 4.84 -5.47 2.52
C LYS A 386 5.26 -5.84 1.10
N ALA A 387 4.65 -6.88 0.52
CA ALA A 387 4.92 -7.30 -0.86
C ALA A 387 4.43 -6.24 -1.85
N PHE A 388 3.23 -5.69 -1.64
CA PHE A 388 2.71 -4.57 -2.44
C PHE A 388 3.59 -3.33 -2.30
N LYS A 389 3.97 -2.96 -1.08
CA LYS A 389 4.89 -1.83 -0.83
C LYS A 389 6.23 -2.01 -1.56
N LYS A 390 6.81 -3.21 -1.50
CA LYS A 390 8.05 -3.54 -2.21
C LYS A 390 7.89 -3.40 -3.72
N ARG A 391 6.77 -3.89 -4.29
CA ARG A 391 6.50 -3.80 -5.73
C ARG A 391 6.34 -2.35 -6.19
N ILE A 392 5.56 -1.55 -5.46
CA ILE A 392 5.42 -0.10 -5.71
C ILE A 392 6.79 0.59 -5.71
N ASN A 393 7.59 0.39 -4.66
CA ASN A 393 8.93 0.98 -4.57
C ASN A 393 9.82 0.58 -5.76
N SER A 394 9.84 -0.70 -6.11
CA SER A 394 10.63 -1.22 -7.23
C SER A 394 10.19 -0.66 -8.58
N ASP A 395 8.90 -0.37 -8.77
CA ASP A 395 8.43 0.23 -10.02
C ASP A 395 8.79 1.70 -10.11
N PHE A 396 8.69 2.44 -9.01
CA PHE A 396 9.14 3.84 -8.95
C PHE A 396 10.63 3.95 -9.28
N GLU A 397 11.46 3.06 -8.70
CA GLU A 397 12.87 2.91 -9.06
C GLU A 397 13.06 2.56 -10.54
N TYR A 398 12.26 1.65 -11.08
CA TYR A 398 12.36 1.30 -12.50
C TYR A 398 12.08 2.48 -13.43
N PHE A 399 10.95 3.18 -13.30
CA PHE A 399 10.59 4.19 -14.30
C PHE A 399 11.28 5.54 -14.09
N ILE A 400 11.64 5.94 -12.86
CA ILE A 400 12.31 7.24 -12.64
C ILE A 400 13.69 7.28 -13.34
N ASN A 401 14.37 6.13 -13.40
CA ASN A 401 15.68 5.99 -14.03
C ASN A 401 15.61 5.79 -15.55
N LEU A 402 14.41 5.69 -16.15
CA LEU A 402 14.28 5.71 -17.62
C LEU A 402 14.55 7.09 -18.22
N ASN A 403 14.45 8.17 -17.44
CA ASN A 403 14.76 9.52 -17.89
C ASN A 403 16.04 10.02 -17.24
N GLN A 404 17.05 10.21 -18.08
CA GLN A 404 18.37 10.74 -17.73
C GLN A 404 18.36 12.16 -17.13
N ARG A 405 17.26 12.91 -17.27
CA ARG A 405 17.07 14.23 -16.66
C ARG A 405 16.46 14.19 -15.26
N SER A 406 16.04 13.02 -14.76
CA SER A 406 15.46 12.88 -13.41
C SER A 406 16.32 13.47 -12.29
N PRO A 407 17.66 13.25 -12.24
CA PRO A 407 18.52 13.87 -11.23
C PRO A 407 18.53 15.41 -11.30
N GLU A 408 18.62 15.99 -12.51
CA GLU A 408 18.59 17.44 -12.74
C GLU A 408 17.24 18.02 -12.30
N TYR A 409 16.13 17.40 -12.72
CA TYR A 409 14.79 17.87 -12.46
C TYR A 409 14.45 17.83 -10.97
N LEU A 410 14.88 16.77 -10.26
CA LEU A 410 14.72 16.70 -8.80
C LEU A 410 15.51 17.80 -8.10
N SER A 411 16.74 18.08 -8.55
CA SER A 411 17.56 19.16 -8.02
C SER A 411 16.93 20.53 -8.25
N LEU A 412 16.38 20.78 -9.45
CA LEU A 412 15.67 22.02 -9.79
C LEU A 412 14.38 22.19 -8.97
N PHE A 413 13.63 21.10 -8.73
CA PHE A 413 12.44 21.12 -7.89
C PHE A 413 12.79 21.53 -6.45
N ILE A 414 13.83 20.93 -5.87
CA ILE A 414 14.30 21.28 -4.51
C ILE A 414 14.81 22.73 -4.47
N ASP A 415 15.55 23.16 -5.50
CA ASP A 415 16.01 24.54 -5.63
C ASP A 415 14.87 25.56 -5.69
N ASP A 416 13.77 25.25 -6.38
CA ASP A 416 12.55 26.07 -6.39
C ASP A 416 11.96 26.21 -4.97
N LYS A 417 11.85 25.11 -4.23
CA LYS A 417 11.29 25.12 -2.86
C LYS A 417 12.16 25.85 -1.84
N LEU A 418 13.47 25.95 -2.07
CA LEU A 418 14.42 26.59 -1.15
C LEU A 418 14.73 28.06 -1.47
N LYS A 419 14.17 28.65 -2.54
CA LYS A 419 14.42 30.05 -2.94
C LYS A 419 13.50 31.07 -2.24
N LYS A 420 14.08 32.23 -1.87
CA LYS A 420 13.36 33.44 -1.42
C LYS A 420 12.37 33.89 -2.49
N GLY A 421 11.07 33.80 -2.20
CA GLY A 421 10.00 34.22 -3.10
C GLY A 421 9.26 33.09 -3.83
N GLY A 422 9.50 31.81 -3.50
CA GLY A 422 8.72 30.66 -4.02
C GLY A 422 7.23 30.63 -3.61
N LYS A 423 6.70 31.71 -3.01
CA LYS A 423 5.28 31.87 -2.68
C LYS A 423 4.57 32.70 -3.76
N GLU A 424 4.56 32.24 -5.00
CA GLU A 424 3.62 32.79 -6.01
C GLU A 424 3.36 31.81 -7.15
N VAL A 425 2.69 30.68 -6.86
CA VAL A 425 2.00 29.89 -7.90
C VAL A 425 0.65 29.36 -7.35
N ASN A 426 -0.42 30.02 -7.79
CA ASN A 426 -1.76 29.51 -8.11
C ASN A 426 -2.50 28.55 -7.16
N ARG A 427 -3.42 29.13 -6.38
CA ARG A 427 -4.76 28.60 -6.04
C ARG A 427 -5.64 29.86 -5.86
N ILE A 428 -6.74 30.14 -6.54
CA ILE A 428 -7.75 29.36 -7.26
C ILE A 428 -8.42 30.31 -8.27
N SER A 429 -8.51 29.91 -9.54
CA SER A 429 -9.56 30.40 -10.42
C SER A 429 -10.88 29.77 -9.98
N GLY A 430 -11.80 30.60 -9.49
CA GLY A 430 -13.24 30.29 -9.41
C GLY A 430 -13.72 29.47 -8.22
N HIS A 431 -13.95 30.12 -7.08
CA HIS A 431 -15.29 30.27 -6.50
C HIS A 431 -15.21 31.26 -5.33
N SER A 432 -16.13 32.21 -5.36
CA SER A 432 -16.48 33.16 -4.30
C SER A 432 -16.66 32.46 -2.96
N ASP A 433 -15.97 32.94 -1.92
CA ASP A 433 -16.65 33.61 -0.80
C ASP A 433 -15.66 34.32 0.11
N GLN A 434 -16.08 35.49 0.55
CA GLN A 434 -15.32 36.46 1.32
C GLN A 434 -15.14 36.00 2.76
N MET A 435 -13.90 35.92 3.25
CA MET A 435 -13.61 36.18 4.66
C MET A 435 -12.16 36.65 4.89
N ASN A 436 -12.02 37.95 5.14
CA ASN A 436 -10.98 38.67 5.90
C ASN A 436 -9.51 38.24 5.73
N LEU A 437 -8.90 38.77 4.66
CA LEU A 437 -7.52 38.49 4.20
C LEU A 437 -6.39 39.23 4.96
N SER A 438 -6.66 40.01 6.00
CA SER A 438 -5.59 40.84 6.63
C SER A 438 -4.94 40.19 7.86
N THR A 439 -5.67 39.38 8.64
CA THR A 439 -5.15 38.79 9.89
C THR A 439 -4.53 37.39 9.69
N VAL A 440 -4.90 36.68 8.62
CA VAL A 440 -4.33 35.36 8.27
C VAL A 440 -2.95 35.49 7.62
N LEU A 441 -2.66 36.63 6.98
CA LEU A 441 -1.41 36.84 6.24
C LEU A 441 -0.16 36.86 7.14
N PHE A 442 -0.29 37.19 8.43
CA PHE A 442 0.84 37.21 9.36
C PHE A 442 1.10 35.84 10.01
N SER A 443 0.06 35.01 10.18
CA SER A 443 0.18 33.64 10.71
C SER A 443 0.65 32.61 9.67
N LEU A 444 0.59 32.93 8.38
CA LEU A 444 1.06 32.07 7.28
C LEU A 444 2.59 32.06 7.06
N LYS A 445 3.35 32.79 7.88
CA LYS A 445 4.81 32.73 7.81
C LYS A 445 5.39 31.47 8.47
N GLN A 446 4.72 30.91 9.48
CA GLN A 446 5.15 29.68 10.18
C GLN A 446 4.55 28.38 9.62
N LEU A 447 3.41 28.43 8.92
CA LEU A 447 2.80 27.25 8.29
C LEU A 447 3.54 26.83 7.00
N GLY A 448 4.22 27.77 6.33
CA GLY A 448 4.95 27.48 5.09
C GLY A 448 6.22 26.63 5.31
N ASP A 449 6.89 26.76 6.46
CA ASP A 449 8.14 26.03 6.71
C ASP A 449 7.86 24.53 6.94
N GLN A 450 6.77 24.18 7.63
CA GLN A 450 6.34 22.78 7.81
C GLN A 450 5.89 22.14 6.48
N GLU A 451 5.15 22.87 5.65
CA GLU A 451 4.76 22.39 4.32
C GLU A 451 5.99 22.14 3.43
N VAL A 452 7.00 23.02 3.49
CA VAL A 452 8.27 22.83 2.79
C VAL A 452 8.97 21.57 3.30
N GLU A 453 9.01 21.32 4.61
CA GLU A 453 9.63 20.10 5.16
C GLU A 453 8.96 18.81 4.68
N ILE A 454 7.63 18.77 4.62
CA ILE A 454 6.86 17.62 4.10
C ILE A 454 7.19 17.39 2.62
N VAL A 455 7.25 18.46 1.83
CA VAL A 455 7.60 18.37 0.40
C VAL A 455 9.04 17.90 0.21
N LEU A 456 9.97 18.34 1.06
CA LEU A 456 11.36 17.86 1.03
C LEU A 456 11.47 16.39 1.43
N ASP A 457 10.65 15.89 2.36
CA ASP A 457 10.63 14.45 2.71
C ASP A 457 10.14 13.61 1.54
N LYS A 458 9.10 14.09 0.85
CA LYS A 458 8.60 13.47 -0.37
C LYS A 458 9.64 13.50 -1.50
N ALA A 459 10.34 14.61 -1.69
CA ALA A 459 11.43 14.71 -2.67
C ALA A 459 12.59 13.75 -2.33
N MET A 460 12.93 13.60 -1.05
CA MET A 460 13.93 12.65 -0.59
C MET A 460 13.51 11.19 -0.80
N MET A 461 12.21 10.90 -0.74
CA MET A 461 11.68 9.58 -1.12
C MET A 461 11.95 9.28 -2.60
N LEU A 462 11.75 10.24 -3.52
CA LEU A 462 12.14 10.07 -4.93
C LEU A 462 13.66 9.99 -5.11
N PHE A 463 14.44 10.77 -4.36
CA PHE A 463 15.90 10.70 -4.39
C PHE A 463 16.43 9.30 -4.07
N ARG A 464 15.79 8.57 -3.15
CA ARG A 464 16.17 7.19 -2.81
C ARG A 464 16.04 6.24 -4.00
N TYR A 465 15.10 6.50 -4.91
CA TYR A 465 14.88 5.71 -6.12
C TYR A 465 15.83 6.05 -7.27
N LEU A 466 16.62 7.12 -7.16
CA LEU A 466 17.61 7.46 -8.19
C LEU A 466 18.83 6.54 -8.11
N GLU A 467 19.28 6.06 -9.27
CA GLU A 467 20.55 5.34 -9.43
C GLU A 467 21.75 6.31 -9.49
N GLU A 468 21.68 7.33 -10.37
CA GLU A 468 22.73 8.35 -10.60
C GLU A 468 22.72 9.48 -9.53
N LYS A 469 23.05 9.14 -8.27
CA LYS A 469 23.04 10.10 -7.13
C LYS A 469 24.16 11.14 -7.16
N ASP A 470 25.28 10.79 -7.77
CA ASP A 470 26.42 11.67 -8.07
C ASP A 470 26.07 12.77 -9.07
N VAL A 471 25.33 12.44 -10.13
CA VAL A 471 24.79 13.41 -11.09
C VAL A 471 23.84 14.38 -10.38
N PHE A 472 22.98 13.87 -9.49
CA PHE A 472 22.14 14.72 -8.64
C PHE A 472 22.98 15.66 -7.76
N GLU A 473 24.01 15.14 -7.06
CA GLU A 473 24.89 15.92 -6.18
C GLU A 473 25.47 17.12 -6.92
N ARG A 474 25.94 16.90 -8.15
CA ARG A 474 26.55 17.92 -8.98
C ARG A 474 25.60 19.06 -9.31
N TYR A 475 24.39 18.75 -9.80
CA TYR A 475 23.36 19.76 -10.04
C TYR A 475 22.96 20.46 -8.75
N TYR A 476 22.77 19.71 -7.66
CA TYR A 476 22.42 20.28 -6.35
C TYR A 476 23.48 21.26 -5.85
N LYS A 477 24.77 20.90 -5.96
CA LYS A 477 25.91 21.74 -5.63
C LYS A 477 25.93 23.04 -6.44
N GLN A 478 25.67 22.98 -7.74
CA GLN A 478 25.55 24.17 -8.58
C GLN A 478 24.40 25.09 -8.14
N HIS A 479 23.23 24.52 -7.88
CA HIS A 479 22.06 25.28 -7.43
C HIS A 479 22.29 25.91 -6.05
N LEU A 480 22.83 25.14 -5.09
CA LEU A 480 23.20 25.64 -3.77
C LEU A 480 24.22 26.78 -3.86
N ALA A 481 25.25 26.65 -4.70
CA ALA A 481 26.24 27.71 -4.89
C ALA A 481 25.60 29.03 -5.35
N LYS A 482 24.70 28.95 -6.34
CA LYS A 482 23.94 30.12 -6.82
C LYS A 482 23.08 30.71 -5.71
N ARG A 483 22.40 29.90 -4.91
CA ARG A 483 21.57 30.38 -3.79
C ARG A 483 22.38 31.08 -2.71
N LEU A 484 23.52 30.50 -2.31
CA LEU A 484 24.41 31.07 -1.30
C LEU A 484 25.08 32.37 -1.76
N LEU A 485 25.68 32.39 -2.95
CA LEU A 485 26.41 33.56 -3.45
C LEU A 485 25.50 34.75 -3.77
N LEU A 486 24.29 34.48 -4.27
CA LEU A 486 23.30 35.51 -4.61
C LEU A 486 22.37 35.87 -3.44
N ASN A 487 22.58 35.27 -2.26
CA ASN A 487 21.73 35.42 -1.07
C ASN A 487 20.22 35.19 -1.38
N LYS A 488 19.95 34.15 -2.17
CA LYS A 488 18.59 33.75 -2.61
C LYS A 488 17.98 32.63 -1.78
N SER A 489 18.70 32.04 -0.82
CA SER A 489 18.16 31.00 0.08
C SER A 489 17.04 31.56 0.97
N ALA A 490 15.90 30.84 1.04
CA ALA A 490 14.74 31.19 1.86
C ALA A 490 15.06 31.20 3.35
N SER A 491 15.72 30.15 3.83
CA SER A 491 16.13 29.95 5.22
C SER A 491 17.43 29.14 5.26
N ASP A 492 18.40 29.59 6.05
CA ASP A 492 19.66 28.86 6.26
C ASP A 492 19.42 27.53 6.99
N ASP A 493 18.39 27.48 7.86
CA ASP A 493 18.04 26.26 8.60
C ASP A 493 17.41 25.21 7.68
N ALA A 494 16.58 25.62 6.73
CA ALA A 494 16.00 24.72 5.72
C ALA A 494 17.09 24.11 4.82
N GLU A 495 18.10 24.90 4.44
CA GLU A 495 19.23 24.40 3.64
C GLU A 495 20.09 23.39 4.43
N LYS A 496 20.39 23.69 5.70
CA LYS A 496 21.10 22.75 6.59
C LYS A 496 20.30 21.47 6.82
N ASN A 497 18.99 21.58 7.00
CA ASN A 497 18.09 20.44 7.16
C ASN A 497 18.12 19.54 5.92
N MET A 498 18.03 20.12 4.72
CA MET A 498 18.15 19.38 3.46
C MET A 498 19.51 18.65 3.33
N ILE A 499 20.62 19.31 3.68
CA ILE A 499 21.95 18.67 3.69
C ILE A 499 21.99 17.53 4.71
N SER A 500 21.37 17.68 5.88
CA SER A 500 21.28 16.62 6.89
C SER A 500 20.54 15.38 6.37
N ARG A 501 19.46 15.58 5.59
CA ARG A 501 18.74 14.49 4.94
C ARG A 501 19.61 13.77 3.92
N LEU A 502 20.32 14.51 3.05
CA LEU A 502 21.27 13.93 2.09
C LEU A 502 22.40 13.16 2.80
N LYS A 503 22.90 13.68 3.92
CA LYS A 503 23.92 13.02 4.74
C LYS A 503 23.44 11.71 5.35
N THR A 504 22.17 11.65 5.72
CA THR A 504 21.57 10.43 6.29
C THR A 504 21.46 9.33 5.23
N GLU A 505 21.12 9.70 3.99
CA GLU A 505 20.97 8.74 2.88
C GLU A 505 22.29 8.31 2.25
N CYS A 506 23.27 9.21 2.11
CA CYS A 506 24.49 8.97 1.34
C CYS A 506 25.79 9.08 2.17
N GLY A 507 25.71 9.46 3.44
CA GLY A 507 26.84 9.58 4.35
C GLY A 507 27.61 10.91 4.25
N CYS A 508 28.60 11.06 5.13
CA CYS A 508 29.35 12.31 5.31
C CYS A 508 30.23 12.69 4.11
N GLN A 509 30.70 11.72 3.32
CA GLN A 509 31.57 12.00 2.18
C GLN A 509 30.80 12.74 1.07
N PHE A 510 29.56 12.31 0.80
CA PHE A 510 28.65 12.92 -0.17
C PHE A 510 28.35 14.39 0.17
N THR A 511 28.13 14.71 1.45
CA THR A 511 27.79 16.09 1.86
C THR A 511 28.98 16.96 2.22
N CYS A 512 30.21 16.42 2.26
CA CYS A 512 31.39 17.13 2.76
C CYS A 512 31.64 18.47 2.03
N LYS A 513 31.54 18.46 0.69
CA LYS A 513 31.71 19.65 -0.14
C LYS A 513 30.60 20.69 0.12
N LEU A 514 29.34 20.24 0.24
CA LEU A 514 28.18 21.09 0.52
C LEU A 514 28.27 21.76 1.90
N GLU A 515 28.66 21.00 2.93
CA GLU A 515 28.91 21.52 4.28
C GLU A 515 30.08 22.51 4.29
N GLY A 516 31.12 22.23 3.51
CA GLY A 516 32.25 23.14 3.29
C GLY A 516 31.84 24.49 2.72
N MET A 517 30.92 24.51 1.75
CA MET A 517 30.37 25.75 1.18
C MET A 517 29.69 26.63 2.25
N PHE A 518 28.94 26.03 3.18
CA PHE A 518 28.34 26.78 4.29
C PHE A 518 29.40 27.38 5.23
N LYS A 519 30.41 26.58 5.59
CA LYS A 519 31.52 27.05 6.44
C LYS A 519 32.26 28.21 5.79
N ASP A 520 32.51 28.14 4.48
CA ASP A 520 33.14 29.22 3.72
C ASP A 520 32.32 30.51 3.76
N ILE A 521 30.99 30.46 3.58
CA ILE A 521 30.14 31.65 3.66
C ILE A 521 30.21 32.29 5.06
N THR A 522 30.10 31.49 6.12
CA THR A 522 30.19 32.00 7.49
C THR A 522 31.56 32.62 7.78
N LEU A 523 32.64 31.91 7.47
CA LEU A 523 34.01 32.38 7.68
C LEU A 523 34.31 33.63 6.86
N SER A 524 33.79 33.69 5.64
CA SER A 524 34.00 34.82 4.75
C SER A 524 33.29 36.08 5.25
N ASN A 525 32.10 35.96 5.83
CA ASN A 525 31.41 37.11 6.44
C ASN A 525 32.21 37.66 7.62
N SER A 526 32.70 36.78 8.51
CA SER A 526 33.58 37.21 9.62
C SER A 526 34.88 37.86 9.11
N THR A 527 35.48 37.30 8.05
CA THR A 527 36.69 37.87 7.44
C THR A 527 36.44 39.25 6.82
N ALA A 528 35.25 39.46 6.23
CA ALA A 528 34.87 40.76 5.69
C ALA A 528 34.69 41.81 6.80
N ASP A 529 34.10 41.44 7.93
CA ASP A 529 33.96 42.33 9.11
C ASP A 529 35.33 42.66 9.72
N ASP A 530 36.23 41.69 9.81
CA ASP A 530 37.61 41.88 10.25
C ASP A 530 38.35 42.86 9.31
N PHE A 531 38.19 42.70 7.99
CA PHE A 531 38.81 43.59 7.01
C PHE A 531 38.26 45.01 7.11
N ARG A 532 36.93 45.16 7.25
CA ARG A 532 36.30 46.47 7.43
C ARG A 532 36.81 47.17 8.69
N SER A 533 36.98 46.42 9.78
CA SER A 533 37.58 46.92 11.02
C SER A 533 39.05 47.34 10.81
N HIS A 534 39.82 46.54 10.08
CA HIS A 534 41.22 46.84 9.75
C HIS A 534 41.37 48.12 8.93
N VAL A 535 40.52 48.30 7.91
CA VAL A 535 40.49 49.50 7.06
C VAL A 535 40.18 50.74 7.90
N ASN A 536 39.20 50.67 8.79
CA ASN A 536 38.83 51.77 9.68
C ASN A 536 39.93 52.10 10.71
N GLN A 537 40.52 51.08 11.33
CA GLN A 537 41.57 51.26 12.35
C GLN A 537 42.85 51.83 11.78
N LYS A 538 43.30 51.31 10.62
CA LYS A 538 44.51 51.78 9.94
C LYS A 538 44.28 52.96 9.00
N ARG A 539 43.03 53.44 8.88
CA ARG A 539 42.60 54.51 7.95
C ARG A 539 43.15 54.27 6.53
N LEU A 540 43.03 53.03 6.05
CA LEU A 540 43.48 52.68 4.70
C LEU A 540 42.57 53.38 3.68
N ASN A 541 43.18 54.06 2.71
CA ASN A 541 42.45 54.66 1.62
C ASN A 541 42.14 53.60 0.55
N LEU A 542 40.86 53.30 0.33
CA LEU A 542 40.38 52.43 -0.74
C LEU A 542 39.86 53.23 -1.95
N ASN A 543 40.29 54.47 -2.11
CA ASN A 543 39.91 55.36 -3.21
C ASN A 543 38.39 55.54 -3.36
N GLY A 544 37.67 55.55 -2.24
CA GLY A 544 36.20 55.68 -2.21
C GLY A 544 35.41 54.42 -2.53
N ILE A 545 36.06 53.25 -2.67
CA ILE A 545 35.40 51.96 -2.92
C ILE A 545 34.98 51.31 -1.61
N ASP A 546 33.70 50.94 -1.51
CA ASP A 546 33.20 50.01 -0.48
C ASP A 546 33.39 48.57 -0.98
N LEU A 547 34.43 47.90 -0.48
CA LEU A 547 34.85 46.59 -0.95
C LEU A 547 34.33 45.48 -0.03
N PHE A 548 33.54 44.56 -0.60
CA PHE A 548 33.12 43.33 0.05
C PHE A 548 33.67 42.12 -0.71
N VAL A 549 34.51 41.30 -0.06
CA VAL A 549 35.15 40.14 -0.68
C VAL A 549 34.63 38.85 -0.07
N ARG A 550 34.25 37.89 -0.92
CA ARG A 550 33.96 36.51 -0.51
C ARG A 550 35.13 35.59 -0.80
N VAL A 551 35.64 34.90 0.22
CA VAL A 551 36.73 33.93 0.07
C VAL A 551 36.15 32.51 0.11
N LEU A 552 36.40 31.74 -0.94
CA LEU A 552 35.83 30.41 -1.16
C LEU A 552 36.94 29.37 -1.30
N THR A 553 36.76 28.17 -0.77
CA THR A 553 37.74 27.08 -0.84
C THR A 553 37.67 26.37 -2.19
N THR A 554 38.77 26.35 -2.94
CA THR A 554 38.88 25.60 -4.20
C THR A 554 38.52 24.13 -4.01
N GLY A 555 37.69 23.57 -4.90
CA GLY A 555 37.22 22.18 -4.85
C GLY A 555 35.86 21.99 -4.16
N PHE A 556 35.50 22.83 -3.18
CA PHE A 556 34.15 22.79 -2.58
C PHE A 556 33.11 23.43 -3.48
N TRP A 557 33.46 24.49 -4.19
CA TRP A 557 32.55 25.24 -5.04
C TRP A 557 32.61 24.78 -6.50
N PRO A 558 31.51 24.92 -7.26
CA PRO A 558 31.49 24.67 -8.69
C PRO A 558 32.09 25.87 -9.43
N THR A 559 33.39 26.12 -9.24
CA THR A 559 34.12 27.17 -9.96
C THR A 559 34.65 26.62 -11.28
N GLN A 560 34.50 27.39 -12.37
CA GLN A 560 35.09 27.02 -13.66
C GLN A 560 36.62 26.99 -13.52
N SER A 561 37.25 25.96 -14.08
CA SER A 561 38.70 25.75 -14.08
C SER A 561 39.46 26.78 -14.93
N ASN A 562 38.75 27.52 -15.79
CA ASN A 562 39.34 28.57 -16.60
C ASN A 562 39.45 29.86 -15.78
N THR A 563 40.67 30.34 -15.61
CA THR A 563 40.93 31.71 -15.16
C THR A 563 40.39 32.65 -16.23
N ASN A 564 39.22 33.22 -16.03
CA ASN A 564 38.73 34.25 -16.93
C ASN A 564 39.59 35.49 -16.74
N GLN A 565 40.48 35.73 -17.71
CA GLN A 565 41.27 36.94 -17.77
C GLN A 565 40.32 38.14 -17.86
N CYS A 566 40.69 39.21 -17.15
CA CYS A 566 39.90 40.44 -17.10
C CYS A 566 40.79 41.55 -16.54
N ASN A 567 41.02 42.57 -17.35
CA ASN A 567 41.76 43.75 -16.97
C ASN A 567 40.91 44.66 -16.07
N LEU A 568 41.03 44.46 -14.76
CA LEU A 568 40.33 45.30 -13.79
C LEU A 568 40.86 46.75 -13.80
N PRO A 569 39.98 47.76 -13.71
CA PRO A 569 40.36 49.16 -13.53
C PRO A 569 41.35 49.34 -12.37
N ALA A 570 42.32 50.24 -12.52
CA ALA A 570 43.40 50.46 -11.56
C ALA A 570 42.89 50.67 -10.12
N VAL A 571 41.87 51.51 -9.96
CA VAL A 571 41.26 51.83 -8.66
C VAL A 571 40.70 50.58 -7.96
N VAL A 572 40.04 49.69 -8.70
CA VAL A 572 39.47 48.42 -8.18
C VAL A 572 40.59 47.44 -7.86
N ARG A 573 41.61 47.37 -8.71
CA ARG A 573 42.79 46.51 -8.53
C ARG A 573 43.54 46.88 -7.26
N GLU A 574 43.76 48.17 -7.00
CA GLU A 574 44.42 48.66 -5.79
C GLU A 574 43.62 48.33 -4.53
N ALA A 575 42.30 48.55 -4.55
CA ALA A 575 41.43 48.19 -3.44
C ALA A 575 41.49 46.68 -3.13
N TYR A 576 41.45 45.84 -4.18
CA TYR A 576 41.63 44.39 -4.02
C TYR A 576 43.02 44.02 -3.49
N GLN A 577 44.09 44.68 -3.92
CA GLN A 577 45.44 44.43 -3.41
C GLN A 577 45.57 44.71 -1.91
N CYS A 578 44.87 45.73 -1.38
CA CYS A 578 44.80 45.97 0.06
C CYS A 578 44.17 44.78 0.79
N PHE A 579 43.06 44.24 0.28
CA PHE A 579 42.45 43.03 0.83
C PHE A 579 43.38 41.80 0.71
N HIS A 580 44.01 41.62 -0.45
CA HIS A 580 44.92 40.50 -0.72
C HIS A 580 46.08 40.45 0.28
N ARG A 581 46.73 41.60 0.54
CA ARG A 581 47.80 41.70 1.56
C ARG A 581 47.27 41.43 2.97
N PHE A 582 46.12 41.99 3.32
CA PHE A 582 45.47 41.72 4.62
C PHE A 582 45.23 40.22 4.82
N TYR A 583 44.66 39.54 3.83
CA TYR A 583 44.32 38.13 3.92
C TYR A 583 45.57 37.24 4.04
N LEU A 584 46.58 37.45 3.18
CA LEU A 584 47.80 36.65 3.20
C LEU A 584 48.66 36.85 4.45
N ASN A 585 48.63 38.05 5.05
CA ASN A 585 49.30 38.30 6.33
C ASN A 585 48.66 37.51 7.48
N LYS A 586 47.34 37.28 7.42
CA LYS A 586 46.60 36.49 8.42
C LYS A 586 46.63 34.99 8.12
N HIS A 587 46.77 34.61 6.85
CA HIS A 587 46.73 33.23 6.38
C HIS A 587 47.94 32.90 5.50
N SER A 588 49.08 32.65 6.15
CA SER A 588 50.32 32.25 5.48
C SER A 588 50.17 30.92 4.74
N GLY A 589 50.82 30.80 3.57
CA GLY A 589 50.81 29.58 2.75
C GLY A 589 49.56 29.39 1.87
N ARG A 590 48.64 30.36 1.81
CA ARG A 590 47.49 30.34 0.89
C ARG A 590 47.75 31.13 -0.38
N GLN A 591 47.08 30.77 -1.46
CA GLN A 591 47.03 31.51 -2.72
C GLN A 591 45.58 31.95 -2.98
N LEU A 592 45.39 33.21 -3.37
CA LEU A 592 44.09 33.74 -3.77
C LEU A 592 44.04 33.91 -5.29
N THR A 593 42.97 33.41 -5.90
CA THR A 593 42.64 33.62 -7.31
C THR A 593 41.33 34.38 -7.38
N LEU A 594 41.34 35.57 -7.97
CA LEU A 594 40.14 36.38 -8.14
C LEU A 594 39.26 35.81 -9.25
N GLN A 595 37.95 35.80 -9.05
CA GLN A 595 36.95 35.31 -10.00
C GLN A 595 36.00 36.44 -10.43
N PRO A 596 36.36 37.24 -11.46
CA PRO A 596 35.57 38.39 -11.88
C PRO A 596 34.15 38.03 -12.34
N SER A 597 33.95 36.84 -12.92
CA SER A 597 32.64 36.38 -13.43
C SER A 597 31.55 36.26 -12.35
N LEU A 598 31.94 36.08 -11.08
CA LEU A 598 31.03 35.89 -9.95
C LEU A 598 30.77 37.19 -9.16
N GLY A 599 31.43 38.30 -9.55
CA GLY A 599 31.35 39.58 -8.85
C GLY A 599 30.22 40.48 -9.35
N SER A 600 29.89 41.48 -8.54
CA SER A 600 28.96 42.56 -8.86
C SER A 600 29.46 43.88 -8.30
N ALA A 601 29.09 44.98 -8.94
CA ALA A 601 29.42 46.33 -8.50
C ALA A 601 28.20 47.26 -8.58
N ASP A 602 28.20 48.28 -7.72
CA ASP A 602 27.29 49.40 -7.81
C ASP A 602 28.07 50.63 -8.31
N LEU A 603 27.71 51.12 -9.49
CA LEU A 603 28.35 52.29 -10.10
C LEU A 603 27.45 53.51 -9.98
N ILE A 604 28.04 54.65 -9.68
CA ILE A 604 27.37 55.95 -9.80
C ILE A 604 27.59 56.44 -11.22
N SER A 605 26.50 56.53 -11.99
CA SER A 605 26.52 57.03 -13.37
C SER A 605 25.85 58.39 -13.44
N ILE A 606 26.44 59.31 -14.21
CA ILE A 606 25.89 60.64 -14.51
C ILE A 606 25.62 60.70 -16.01
N PHE A 607 24.39 61.06 -16.38
CA PHE A 607 23.98 61.23 -17.78
C PHE A 607 23.65 62.69 -18.05
N TYR A 608 24.05 63.16 -19.23
CA TYR A 608 23.95 64.56 -19.64
C TYR A 608 22.87 64.64 -20.72
N GLY A 609 21.60 64.67 -20.30
CA GLY A 609 20.46 64.65 -21.22
C GLY A 609 20.51 65.75 -22.29
N LYS A 610 19.78 65.57 -23.39
CA LYS A 610 19.75 66.56 -24.48
C LYS A 610 19.39 67.98 -23.98
N PRO A 611 20.06 69.04 -24.48
CA PRO A 611 19.59 70.41 -24.30
C PRO A 611 18.13 70.50 -24.75
N LYS A 612 17.29 71.24 -24.03
CA LYS A 612 15.98 71.63 -24.57
C LYS A 612 16.25 72.50 -25.80
N GLU A 613 15.87 72.05 -26.99
CA GLU A 613 15.61 72.97 -28.09
C GLU A 613 14.29 73.67 -27.72
N ASP A 614 14.35 75.00 -27.56
CA ASP A 614 13.17 75.82 -27.32
C ASP A 614 12.18 75.61 -28.46
N ASP A 615 10.90 75.45 -28.10
CA ASP A 615 9.79 75.39 -29.02
C ASP A 615 9.88 76.56 -30.02
N ALA A 616 9.92 76.22 -31.31
CA ALA A 616 9.79 77.19 -32.38
C ALA A 616 8.35 77.73 -32.38
N ASP A 617 8.07 78.75 -31.57
CA ASP A 617 7.08 79.76 -31.87
C ASP A 617 7.59 81.12 -31.40
N GLY A 618 7.69 82.04 -32.35
CA GLY A 618 8.55 83.22 -32.29
C GLY A 618 8.13 84.29 -31.29
N GLU A 619 9.14 84.92 -30.69
CA GLU A 619 9.28 86.38 -30.67
C GLU A 619 10.74 86.76 -30.34
N PHE A 620 11.31 87.63 -31.18
CA PHE A 620 12.70 88.04 -31.12
C PHE A 620 12.94 88.97 -29.92
N ARG A 621 13.86 88.59 -29.02
CA ARG A 621 14.43 89.52 -28.03
C ARG A 621 15.94 89.34 -27.95
N PRO A 622 16.75 90.37 -28.24
CA PRO A 622 18.19 90.26 -28.08
C PRO A 622 18.54 90.55 -26.62
N THR A 623 19.30 89.67 -25.96
CA THR A 623 20.47 90.00 -25.11
C THR A 623 20.95 88.80 -24.29
N THR A 624 22.27 88.66 -24.28
CA THR A 624 23.13 87.96 -23.30
C THR A 624 23.23 86.43 -23.36
N THR A 625 24.44 85.99 -23.68
CA THR A 625 25.02 84.66 -23.47
C THR A 625 24.71 84.13 -22.06
N THR A 626 23.76 83.22 -21.94
CA THR A 626 23.59 82.35 -20.77
C THR A 626 23.69 80.90 -21.22
N ALA A 627 24.66 80.20 -20.63
CA ALA A 627 24.94 78.79 -20.88
C ALA A 627 23.67 77.94 -20.71
N THR A 628 23.36 77.12 -21.71
CA THR A 628 22.35 76.07 -21.65
C THR A 628 22.67 75.14 -20.46
N VAL A 629 21.86 75.18 -19.41
CA VAL A 629 22.02 74.31 -18.24
C VAL A 629 21.66 72.88 -18.64
N ILE A 630 22.68 72.06 -18.92
CA ILE A 630 22.51 70.62 -19.13
C ILE A 630 22.08 70.01 -17.79
N LYS A 631 20.88 69.43 -17.73
CA LYS A 631 20.38 68.81 -16.50
C LYS A 631 21.02 67.45 -16.29
N GLU A 632 21.95 67.38 -15.33
CA GLU A 632 22.57 66.12 -14.90
C GLU A 632 21.54 65.17 -14.31
N ARG A 633 21.61 63.89 -14.72
CA ARG A 633 20.78 62.82 -14.16
C ARG A 633 21.69 61.76 -13.56
N LYS A 634 21.56 61.57 -12.25
CA LYS A 634 22.35 60.60 -11.49
C LYS A 634 21.55 59.31 -11.25
N HIS A 635 22.15 58.19 -11.58
CA HIS A 635 21.62 56.85 -11.30
C HIS A 635 22.69 55.99 -10.64
N THR A 636 22.26 55.02 -9.82
CA THR A 636 23.14 53.95 -9.33
C THR A 636 22.86 52.68 -10.12
N LEU A 637 23.84 52.20 -10.88
CA LEU A 637 23.73 51.00 -11.69
C LEU A 637 24.28 49.81 -10.91
N GLN A 638 23.43 48.82 -10.61
CA GLN A 638 23.87 47.54 -10.08
C GLN A 638 24.15 46.59 -11.25
N VAL A 639 25.42 46.24 -11.43
CA VAL A 639 25.93 45.52 -12.61
C VAL A 639 26.85 44.36 -12.22
N SER A 640 27.12 43.43 -13.13
CA SER A 640 28.20 42.45 -12.96
C SER A 640 29.59 43.10 -13.06
N THR A 641 30.63 42.43 -12.56
CA THR A 641 32.01 42.95 -12.68
C THR A 641 32.41 43.18 -14.14
N TYR A 642 32.06 42.29 -15.08
CA TYR A 642 32.35 42.53 -16.50
C TYR A 642 31.66 43.77 -17.05
N GLN A 643 30.39 43.96 -16.70
CA GLN A 643 29.66 45.18 -17.07
C GLN A 643 30.27 46.43 -16.44
N MET A 644 30.79 46.35 -15.21
CA MET A 644 31.52 47.44 -14.56
C MET A 644 32.79 47.79 -15.35
N VAL A 645 33.59 46.79 -15.74
CA VAL A 645 34.81 47.02 -16.53
C VAL A 645 34.48 47.70 -17.86
N ILE A 646 33.45 47.22 -18.57
CA ILE A 646 32.99 47.81 -19.84
C ILE A 646 32.55 49.27 -19.63
N LEU A 647 31.71 49.55 -18.63
CA LEU A 647 31.21 50.90 -18.38
C LEU A 647 32.34 51.89 -18.03
N MET A 648 33.38 51.42 -17.33
CA MET A 648 34.52 52.27 -16.95
C MET A 648 35.37 52.71 -18.14
N LEU A 649 35.39 51.97 -19.26
CA LEU A 649 36.10 52.38 -20.49
C LEU A 649 35.56 53.69 -21.05
N PHE A 650 34.26 53.93 -20.93
CA PHE A 650 33.59 55.11 -21.47
C PHE A 650 33.92 56.42 -20.72
N ASN A 651 34.64 56.35 -19.60
CA ASN A 651 35.21 57.53 -18.96
C ASN A 651 36.47 58.06 -19.69
N THR A 652 37.06 57.27 -20.60
CA THR A 652 38.29 57.63 -21.33
C THR A 652 38.03 58.01 -22.79
N LYS A 653 36.99 57.43 -23.40
CA LYS A 653 36.61 57.62 -24.81
C LYS A 653 35.10 57.44 -24.94
N ASP A 654 34.44 58.34 -25.68
CA ASP A 654 32.97 58.38 -25.80
C ASP A 654 32.37 57.21 -26.60
N SER A 655 33.21 56.44 -27.28
CA SER A 655 32.77 55.39 -28.20
C SER A 655 33.81 54.33 -28.45
N TRP A 656 33.36 53.08 -28.48
CA TRP A 656 34.21 51.90 -28.58
C TRP A 656 33.61 50.89 -29.57
N THR A 657 34.44 50.19 -30.31
CA THR A 657 34.04 49.00 -31.07
C THR A 657 34.07 47.74 -30.20
N PHE A 658 33.39 46.67 -30.61
CA PHE A 658 33.43 45.40 -29.88
C PHE A 658 34.86 44.84 -29.79
N GLU A 659 35.61 44.89 -30.90
CA GLU A 659 37.01 44.43 -30.95
C GLU A 659 37.93 45.24 -30.03
N GLU A 660 37.81 46.58 -30.02
CA GLU A 660 38.59 47.43 -29.10
C GLU A 660 38.25 47.11 -27.63
N MET A 661 36.97 46.91 -27.30
CA MET A 661 36.58 46.52 -25.93
C MET A 661 37.11 45.14 -25.55
N HIS A 662 37.11 44.18 -26.49
CA HIS A 662 37.67 42.85 -26.24
C HIS A 662 39.16 42.94 -25.92
N HIS A 663 39.93 43.69 -26.72
CA HIS A 663 41.36 43.89 -26.51
C HIS A 663 41.69 44.59 -25.17
N GLU A 664 40.99 45.67 -24.84
CA GLU A 664 41.26 46.44 -23.61
C GLU A 664 40.85 45.69 -22.33
N THR A 665 39.69 45.01 -22.37
CA THR A 665 39.16 44.33 -21.18
C THR A 665 39.71 42.94 -20.96
N ASP A 666 40.23 42.29 -22.01
CA ASP A 666 40.70 40.89 -22.00
C ASP A 666 39.62 39.89 -21.55
N ILE A 667 38.34 40.26 -21.71
CA ILE A 667 37.19 39.39 -21.41
C ILE A 667 36.91 38.53 -22.63
N SER A 668 36.68 37.22 -22.46
CA SER A 668 36.33 36.31 -23.56
C SER A 668 35.18 36.86 -24.42
N GLU A 669 35.22 36.66 -25.74
CA GLU A 669 34.18 37.20 -26.64
C GLU A 669 32.76 36.79 -26.21
N LYS A 670 32.60 35.52 -25.79
CA LYS A 670 31.32 34.97 -25.31
C LYS A 670 30.80 35.70 -24.07
N ASP A 671 31.66 35.97 -23.10
CA ASP A 671 31.26 36.65 -21.87
C ASP A 671 31.09 38.17 -22.07
N LEU A 672 31.92 38.77 -22.93
CA LEU A 672 31.80 40.17 -23.34
C LEU A 672 30.45 40.42 -24.02
N GLN A 673 30.07 39.55 -24.96
CA GLN A 673 28.78 39.62 -25.64
C GLN A 673 27.61 39.48 -24.66
N ARG A 674 27.67 38.51 -23.73
CA ARG A 674 26.65 38.32 -22.68
C ARG A 674 26.52 39.51 -21.72
N ALA A 675 27.64 40.17 -21.41
CA ALA A 675 27.67 41.36 -20.57
C ALA A 675 27.13 42.61 -21.29
N LEU A 676 27.43 42.74 -22.59
CA LEU A 676 27.14 43.92 -23.40
C LEU A 676 25.70 43.93 -23.96
N LEU A 677 25.12 42.77 -24.25
CA LEU A 677 23.77 42.69 -24.84
C LEU A 677 22.67 43.32 -23.96
N PRO A 678 22.63 43.11 -22.63
CA PRO A 678 21.67 43.80 -21.75
C PRO A 678 21.86 45.32 -21.73
N LEU A 679 23.10 45.80 -21.86
CA LEU A 679 23.46 47.22 -21.81
C LEU A 679 23.11 47.97 -23.10
N SER A 680 23.06 47.29 -24.25
CA SER A 680 22.84 47.90 -25.57
C SER A 680 21.47 47.56 -26.16
N MET A 681 21.08 46.30 -26.11
CA MET A 681 19.89 45.76 -26.78
C MET A 681 18.82 45.23 -25.81
N GLY A 682 19.01 45.43 -24.50
CA GLY A 682 18.08 45.02 -23.45
C GLY A 682 16.77 45.81 -23.42
N LYS A 683 16.09 45.84 -22.26
CA LYS A 683 14.89 46.67 -22.06
C LYS A 683 15.25 48.16 -22.20
N PRO A 684 14.39 49.02 -22.76
CA PRO A 684 14.69 50.46 -22.87
C PRO A 684 15.14 51.11 -21.55
N THR A 685 14.61 50.63 -20.42
CA THR A 685 14.97 51.06 -19.05
C THR A 685 16.34 50.56 -18.56
N GLN A 686 17.09 49.82 -19.39
CA GLN A 686 18.41 49.26 -19.11
C GLN A 686 19.42 49.53 -20.24
N ARG A 687 19.01 50.22 -21.32
CA ARG A 687 19.87 50.53 -22.48
C ARG A 687 20.77 51.72 -22.18
N ILE A 688 21.94 51.42 -21.61
CA ILE A 688 23.00 52.39 -21.33
C ILE A 688 23.78 52.75 -22.60
N PHE A 689 23.84 51.84 -23.58
CA PHE A 689 24.54 52.06 -24.85
C PHE A 689 23.60 52.07 -26.06
N LEU A 690 23.97 52.86 -27.06
CA LEU A 690 23.44 52.81 -28.43
C LEU A 690 24.42 52.00 -29.29
N LYS A 691 23.90 51.03 -30.06
CA LYS A 691 24.68 50.22 -30.99
C LYS A 691 24.49 50.69 -32.43
N GLU A 692 25.57 50.80 -33.19
CA GLU A 692 25.58 51.08 -34.62
C GLU A 692 26.34 49.96 -35.36
N PRO A 693 25.69 49.21 -36.29
CA PRO A 693 24.27 49.26 -36.66
C PRO A 693 23.33 48.68 -35.58
N LYS A 694 22.05 49.09 -35.61
CA LYS A 694 21.00 48.68 -34.65
C LYS A 694 20.46 47.26 -34.91
N THR A 695 21.33 46.26 -34.87
CA THR A 695 20.98 44.83 -35.00
C THR A 695 21.02 44.12 -33.65
N LYS A 696 20.37 42.95 -33.53
CA LYS A 696 20.43 42.14 -32.28
C LYS A 696 21.77 41.45 -32.10
N ASP A 697 22.38 41.01 -33.19
CA ASP A 697 23.68 40.35 -33.17
C ASP A 697 24.80 41.38 -32.99
N ILE A 698 25.84 40.97 -32.28
CA ILE A 698 27.03 41.78 -32.02
C ILE A 698 28.17 41.22 -32.88
N GLN A 699 28.74 42.08 -33.73
CA GLN A 699 29.87 41.81 -34.61
C GLN A 699 31.10 42.59 -34.15
N ALA A 700 32.30 42.17 -34.58
CA ALA A 700 33.57 42.77 -34.15
C ALA A 700 33.65 44.30 -34.38
N ASN A 701 33.14 44.78 -35.51
CA ASN A 701 33.18 46.19 -35.90
C ASN A 701 31.99 47.02 -35.40
N ASP A 702 31.07 46.43 -34.62
CA ASP A 702 29.92 47.16 -34.11
C ASP A 702 30.36 48.23 -33.11
N ARG A 703 29.81 49.43 -33.27
CA ARG A 703 30.17 50.60 -32.46
C ARG A 703 29.15 50.83 -31.36
N PHE A 704 29.64 51.11 -30.16
CA PHE A 704 28.85 51.38 -28.97
C PHE A 704 29.12 52.79 -28.46
N ILE A 705 28.06 53.54 -28.18
CA ILE A 705 28.09 54.94 -27.73
C ILE A 705 27.21 55.09 -26.50
N VAL A 706 27.58 55.94 -25.54
CA VAL A 706 26.75 56.21 -24.35
C VAL A 706 25.40 56.81 -24.76
N ASN A 707 24.33 56.26 -24.20
CA ASN A 707 22.98 56.79 -24.37
C ASN A 707 22.68 57.88 -23.34
N ASP A 708 23.10 59.12 -23.59
CA ASP A 708 22.82 60.26 -22.70
C ASP A 708 21.33 60.58 -22.54
N SER A 709 20.48 60.07 -23.45
CA SER A 709 19.02 60.17 -23.34
C SER A 709 18.41 59.13 -22.40
N PHE A 710 19.22 58.30 -21.74
CA PHE A 710 18.76 57.28 -20.80
C PHE A 710 17.88 57.88 -19.68
N THR A 711 16.79 57.19 -19.37
CA THR A 711 15.89 57.52 -18.27
C THR A 711 15.39 56.26 -17.59
N SER A 712 15.26 56.32 -16.27
CA SER A 712 14.66 55.27 -15.46
C SER A 712 13.77 55.88 -14.39
N LYS A 713 12.62 55.23 -14.12
CA LYS A 713 11.75 55.57 -12.97
C LYS A 713 12.41 55.23 -11.63
N LEU A 714 13.40 54.33 -11.65
CA LEU A 714 14.14 53.89 -10.46
C LEU A 714 15.48 54.63 -10.37
N TYR A 715 15.80 55.14 -9.19
CA TYR A 715 17.10 55.74 -8.89
C TYR A 715 18.24 54.70 -8.95
N ARG A 716 17.99 53.50 -8.40
CA ARG A 716 18.88 52.35 -8.50
C ARG A 716 18.37 51.40 -9.58
N VAL A 717 19.16 51.21 -10.63
CA VAL A 717 18.81 50.38 -11.79
C VAL A 717 19.62 49.11 -11.74
N LYS A 718 18.94 47.96 -11.67
CA LYS A 718 19.59 46.65 -11.72
C LYS A 718 19.66 46.15 -13.15
N ILE A 719 20.88 45.88 -13.61
CA ILE A 719 21.15 45.31 -14.93
C ILE A 719 21.83 43.97 -14.70
N ASN A 720 21.05 42.91 -14.76
CA ASN A 720 21.60 41.57 -14.64
C ASN A 720 22.27 41.17 -15.97
N PRO A 721 23.44 40.52 -15.94
CA PRO A 721 23.96 39.86 -17.13
C PRO A 721 22.97 38.80 -17.61
N LEU A 722 23.06 38.41 -18.88
CA LEU A 722 22.32 37.26 -19.39
C LEU A 722 22.82 35.98 -18.72
N THR A 723 22.13 35.57 -17.65
CA THR A 723 22.32 34.26 -17.03
C THR A 723 21.44 33.24 -17.74
N ALA A 724 22.01 32.13 -18.19
CA ALA A 724 21.22 31.00 -18.66
C ALA A 724 20.25 30.56 -17.55
N LYS A 725 18.95 30.47 -17.87
CA LYS A 725 17.92 30.03 -16.91
C LYS A 725 18.01 28.53 -16.59
N THR A 726 18.59 27.76 -17.51
CA THR A 726 18.79 26.32 -17.46
C THR A 726 20.10 26.03 -18.21
N GLU A 727 20.86 24.99 -17.80
CA GLU A 727 22.03 24.56 -18.59
C GLU A 727 21.59 24.19 -20.01
N SER A 728 22.36 24.65 -21.00
CA SER A 728 22.17 24.21 -22.39
C SER A 728 22.58 22.74 -22.54
N ASP A 729 22.06 22.03 -23.53
CA ASP A 729 22.44 20.62 -23.76
C ASP A 729 23.96 20.35 -23.85
N PRO A 730 24.80 21.21 -24.46
CA PRO A 730 26.25 21.03 -24.38
C PRO A 730 26.82 21.22 -22.96
N GLU A 731 26.27 22.14 -22.16
CA GLU A 731 26.68 22.30 -20.75
C GLU A 731 26.25 21.08 -19.92
N ARG A 732 25.08 20.49 -20.20
CA ARG A 732 24.62 19.25 -19.56
C ARG A 732 25.52 18.06 -19.91
N GLN A 733 25.91 17.93 -21.17
CA GLN A 733 26.84 16.87 -21.60
C GLN A 733 28.20 17.03 -20.92
N GLU A 734 28.70 18.26 -20.80
CA GLU A 734 29.92 18.55 -20.05
C GLU A 734 29.76 18.22 -18.56
N THR A 735 28.61 18.53 -17.97
CA THR A 735 28.28 18.16 -16.59
C THR A 735 28.27 16.64 -16.40
N ARG A 736 27.73 15.87 -17.35
CA ARG A 736 27.74 14.39 -17.35
C ARG A 736 29.15 13.82 -17.52
N ASN A 737 29.89 14.26 -18.52
CA ASN A 737 31.26 13.77 -18.78
C ASN A 737 32.16 13.96 -17.56
N LYS A 738 32.06 15.11 -16.88
CA LYS A 738 32.85 15.37 -15.67
C LYS A 738 32.40 14.57 -14.44
N VAL A 739 31.25 13.90 -14.47
CA VAL A 739 30.87 12.91 -13.44
C VAL A 739 31.44 11.55 -13.79
N GLU A 740 31.47 11.19 -15.07
CA GLU A 740 32.11 9.95 -15.53
C GLU A 740 33.64 9.95 -15.33
N ASP A 741 34.26 11.13 -15.37
CA ASP A 741 35.71 11.32 -15.16
C ASP A 741 36.13 11.34 -13.66
N ASP A 742 35.21 11.62 -12.73
CA ASP A 742 35.45 11.75 -11.26
C ASP A 742 35.20 10.42 -10.52
#